data_AF-A0A812M2N8-F1
#
_entry.id   AF-A0A812M2N8-F1
#
_cell.length_a   1.000
_cell.length_b   1.000
_cell.length_c   1.000
_cell.angle_alpha   90.00
_cell.angle_beta   90.00
_cell.angle_gamma   90.00
#
_symmetry.space_group_name_H-M   'P 1'
#
loop_
_entity.id
_entity.type
_entity.pdbx_description
1 polymer ?
#
loop_
_entity_poly.entity_id
_entity_poly.type
_entity_poly.pdbx_seq_one_letter_code
_entity_poly.pdbx_strand_id
1 'polypeptide(L)'
;MVMLSSSAEWHQDAEEQDEQPDPEQVYPQQAQRPMPQRILRKGEWEEVWPEYWGMRMHQIRELLNSCKEDVHWHQNHSVRDMVNYHILPRTAGEGVGYAVKINRHAPLEVDVLISHSWNENAEEFVDTLERTVRADEVLFVCAFSIYQNEDHAGPSIAQQIGSSTQHSPFGRVLTHIKERGTCAGFWWWPRRTFFMLPGLLLLLALELFMISQLFCGGVAGLEKLYVLNVSEDKYCSNWREGRGTCLASRWEAANLDGYCSLTFPAVWGMVFMAIMLELVLRFVSPWVYSGRMVAVPNYQDNLYQRLWCVYEIFMASQLKVYVSLAHTLAPAGKVHARNAGCSNADDEARIRKEIESFGARVSRSKSHLFERSLDPKQKAAEEGYRRVDASITWTTTRAKREWLLVMLRIMLLGTALQGSVTVLSLSLGLKKRYFALGYILAFFLYMLLMWSVLRRTGCIERKHLLLLGLVPFVVGIAMVVMADIVAPEFDDHKMDVVAAMGFIFVMFGVSSLFLPLTRIRKFRKNWRPAFLLMVGSLTWFGFYVAYAIYFRRASWSFQTLDFDFPYASVMQTATLNCGPPLLACYIWSFLLAWGVRMQIVHKDPSVTEHMMQGVVNFRANSLQALEGGLHSMHAINCGALFQAFERFLLLQTLHKHHYVMTVLLFQLVQC
;
A
#
# COMPACT_ATOMS: atom_id res chain seq x y z
N MET A 1 74.54 69.74 2.85
CA MET A 1 73.71 70.91 3.23
C MET A 1 72.65 71.04 2.14
N VAL A 2 71.45 70.45 2.32
CA VAL A 2 70.22 71.12 2.81
C VAL A 2 69.92 72.33 1.88
N MET A 3 68.82 72.45 1.11
CA MET A 3 67.41 72.09 1.34
C MET A 3 66.58 72.20 0.04
N LEU A 4 65.49 71.41 -0.06
CA LEU A 4 64.11 71.64 -0.61
C LEU A 4 63.88 72.82 -1.62
N SER A 5 63.01 72.78 -2.64
CA SER A 5 61.58 72.41 -2.64
C SER A 5 60.93 72.61 -4.05
N SER A 6 59.77 71.97 -4.29
CA SER A 6 58.66 72.36 -5.22
C SER A 6 58.94 72.37 -6.74
N SER A 7 58.03 72.04 -7.66
CA SER A 7 56.64 71.55 -7.64
C SER A 7 56.28 71.16 -9.10
N ALA A 8 55.42 70.15 -9.23
CA ALA A 8 54.43 69.88 -10.28
C ALA A 8 54.77 70.15 -11.78
N GLU A 9 54.72 69.12 -12.63
CA GLU A 9 53.55 68.77 -13.47
C GLU A 9 53.92 67.76 -14.57
N TRP A 10 53.18 66.64 -14.57
CA TRP A 10 52.68 65.85 -15.69
C TRP A 10 53.53 65.65 -16.96
N HIS A 11 54.22 64.50 -17.02
CA HIS A 11 54.22 63.60 -18.17
C HIS A 11 54.89 62.28 -17.74
N GLN A 12 54.14 61.17 -17.76
CA GLN A 12 54.73 59.84 -17.76
C GLN A 12 53.72 58.83 -18.32
N ASP A 13 53.92 58.57 -19.61
CA ASP A 13 54.07 57.24 -20.21
C ASP A 13 53.02 56.19 -19.83
N ALA A 14 52.14 55.95 -20.80
CA ALA A 14 51.28 54.79 -20.87
C ALA A 14 52.15 53.52 -20.81
N GLU A 15 52.09 52.82 -19.68
CA GLU A 15 52.49 51.42 -19.58
C GLU A 15 51.55 50.61 -20.48
N GLU A 16 52.10 50.16 -21.59
CA GLU A 16 51.58 49.13 -22.48
C GLU A 16 51.47 47.83 -21.67
N GLN A 17 50.34 47.66 -20.99
CA GLN A 17 49.97 46.38 -20.39
C GLN A 17 49.71 45.40 -21.51
N ASP A 18 50.59 44.41 -21.65
CA ASP A 18 50.36 43.18 -22.42
C ASP A 18 48.97 42.65 -22.08
N GLU A 19 47.99 42.91 -22.96
CA GLU A 19 46.70 42.24 -22.99
C GLU A 19 47.00 40.76 -23.26
N GLN A 20 47.14 39.98 -22.19
CA GLN A 20 47.03 38.53 -22.28
C GLN A 20 45.71 38.24 -23.02
N PRO A 21 45.74 37.53 -24.16
CA PRO A 21 44.53 37.20 -24.88
C PRO A 21 43.59 36.48 -23.93
N ASP A 22 42.43 37.09 -23.69
CA ASP A 22 41.33 36.58 -22.87
C ASP A 22 41.21 35.08 -23.17
N PRO A 23 41.40 34.17 -22.19
CA PRO A 23 41.53 32.74 -22.43
C PRO A 23 40.39 32.30 -23.31
N GLU A 24 40.79 32.00 -24.55
CA GLU A 24 40.00 31.60 -25.70
C GLU A 24 38.59 31.20 -25.23
N GLN A 25 37.61 32.09 -25.42
CA GLN A 25 36.21 31.78 -25.16
C GLN A 25 35.92 30.51 -25.95
N VAL A 26 36.01 29.36 -25.28
CA VAL A 26 35.72 28.06 -25.84
C VAL A 26 34.25 28.16 -26.18
N TYR A 27 33.95 28.48 -27.44
CA TYR A 27 32.59 28.49 -27.95
C TYR A 27 31.98 27.18 -27.49
N PRO A 28 30.91 27.21 -26.69
CA PRO A 28 30.36 26.00 -26.10
C PRO A 28 30.13 25.04 -27.25
N GLN A 29 30.92 23.95 -27.28
CA GLN A 29 30.89 22.94 -28.34
C GLN A 29 29.42 22.68 -28.63
N GLN A 30 28.99 23.01 -29.85
CA GLN A 30 27.57 22.96 -30.23
C GLN A 30 27.03 21.63 -29.74
N ALA A 31 26.08 21.69 -28.80
CA ALA A 31 25.61 20.52 -28.10
C ALA A 31 25.24 19.46 -29.14
N GLN A 32 26.00 18.35 -29.14
CA GLN A 32 25.83 17.29 -30.13
C GLN A 32 24.38 16.83 -30.09
N ARG A 33 23.68 17.06 -31.20
CA ARG A 33 22.28 16.66 -31.32
C ARG A 33 22.21 15.13 -31.30
N PRO A 34 21.22 14.57 -30.60
CA PRO A 34 21.03 13.13 -30.58
C PRO A 34 20.70 12.65 -31.99
N MET A 35 21.35 11.57 -32.39
CA MET A 35 21.17 10.99 -33.73
C MET A 35 19.94 10.08 -33.78
N PRO A 36 19.06 10.24 -34.79
CA PRO A 36 17.98 9.30 -35.02
C PRO A 36 18.53 7.95 -35.50
N GLN A 37 17.71 6.91 -35.37
CA GLN A 37 17.95 5.63 -36.01
C GLN A 37 17.51 5.73 -37.48
N ARG A 38 18.09 4.94 -38.39
CA ARG A 38 17.77 5.02 -39.82
C ARG A 38 17.25 3.68 -40.34
N ILE A 39 16.16 3.70 -41.08
CA ILE A 39 15.58 2.52 -41.73
C ILE A 39 15.54 2.73 -43.24
N LEU A 40 15.68 1.65 -44.01
CA LEU A 40 15.52 1.69 -45.46
C LEU A 40 14.04 1.48 -45.83
N ARG A 41 13.41 2.47 -46.46
CA ARG A 41 12.03 2.41 -46.93
C ARG A 41 11.95 2.85 -48.38
N LYS A 42 11.46 1.96 -49.25
CA LYS A 42 11.39 2.20 -50.71
C LYS A 42 12.74 2.61 -51.34
N GLY A 43 13.85 2.10 -50.80
CA GLY A 43 15.20 2.41 -51.28
C GLY A 43 15.82 3.69 -50.71
N GLU A 44 15.09 4.45 -49.88
CA GLU A 44 15.58 5.67 -49.24
C GLU A 44 15.76 5.47 -47.73
N TRP A 45 16.80 6.11 -47.17
CA TRP A 45 17.03 6.09 -45.73
C TRP A 45 16.12 7.10 -45.02
N GLU A 46 15.16 6.58 -44.26
CA GLU A 46 14.24 7.36 -43.42
C GLU A 46 14.77 7.43 -41.98
N GLU A 47 14.78 8.63 -41.40
CA GLU A 47 15.12 8.83 -39.98
C GLU A 47 13.92 8.50 -39.08
N VAL A 48 14.12 7.61 -38.12
CA VAL A 48 13.15 7.25 -37.09
C VAL A 48 13.59 7.87 -35.78
N TRP A 49 12.78 8.78 -35.26
CA TRP A 49 13.04 9.48 -34.00
C TRP A 49 12.52 8.71 -32.76
N PRO A 50 13.04 8.97 -31.55
CA PRO A 50 12.70 8.27 -30.31
C PRO A 50 11.21 8.12 -30.00
N GLU A 51 10.42 9.09 -30.40
CA GLU A 51 8.96 9.11 -30.27
C GLU A 51 8.31 7.94 -31.03
N TYR A 52 9.02 7.27 -31.93
CA TYR A 52 8.57 6.14 -32.73
C TYR A 52 9.35 4.83 -32.46
N TRP A 53 10.13 4.77 -31.38
CA TRP A 53 10.90 3.58 -30.98
C TRP A 53 10.11 2.67 -30.03
N GLY A 54 8.80 2.58 -30.22
CA GLY A 54 7.88 1.89 -29.32
C GLY A 54 7.69 0.40 -29.61
N MET A 55 7.26 -0.35 -28.59
CA MET A 55 6.79 -1.73 -28.70
C MET A 55 5.46 -1.91 -27.95
N ARG A 56 4.57 -2.75 -28.49
CA ARG A 56 3.34 -3.17 -27.80
C ARG A 56 3.64 -4.31 -26.82
N MET A 57 2.77 -4.47 -25.82
CA MET A 57 2.94 -5.50 -24.78
C MET A 57 3.02 -6.93 -25.36
N HIS A 58 2.23 -7.26 -26.38
CA HIS A 58 2.30 -8.59 -27.01
C HIS A 58 3.65 -8.86 -27.67
N GLN A 59 4.28 -7.86 -28.30
CA GLN A 59 5.60 -7.98 -28.91
C GLN A 59 6.69 -8.25 -27.86
N ILE A 60 6.59 -7.62 -26.69
CA ILE A 60 7.49 -7.88 -25.56
C ILE A 60 7.29 -9.30 -25.01
N ARG A 61 6.04 -9.76 -24.92
CA ARG A 61 5.72 -11.13 -24.49
C ARG A 61 6.24 -12.17 -25.50
N GLU A 62 6.10 -11.92 -26.79
CA GLU A 62 6.66 -12.75 -27.86
C GLU A 62 8.19 -12.80 -27.81
N LEU A 63 8.85 -11.65 -27.58
CA LEU A 63 10.29 -11.61 -27.35
C LEU A 63 10.68 -12.52 -26.19
N LEU A 64 10.03 -12.39 -25.02
CA LEU A 64 10.33 -13.24 -23.87
C LEU A 64 10.10 -14.73 -24.17
N ASN A 65 9.00 -15.07 -24.83
CA ASN A 65 8.72 -16.46 -25.21
C ASN A 65 9.81 -17.00 -26.14
N SER A 66 10.26 -16.22 -27.12
CA SER A 66 11.36 -16.61 -28.00
C SER A 66 12.72 -16.73 -27.27
N CYS A 67 12.91 -16.00 -26.16
CA CYS A 67 14.08 -16.19 -25.32
C CYS A 67 13.98 -17.51 -24.56
N LYS A 68 12.80 -17.85 -24.04
CA LYS A 68 12.54 -19.11 -23.30
C LYS A 68 12.69 -20.38 -24.13
N GLU A 69 12.59 -20.27 -25.46
CA GLU A 69 12.84 -21.36 -26.40
C GLU A 69 14.34 -21.65 -26.56
N ASP A 70 15.21 -20.71 -26.20
CA ASP A 70 16.66 -20.91 -26.22
C ASP A 70 17.09 -21.81 -25.04
N VAL A 71 17.91 -22.82 -25.35
CA VAL A 71 18.45 -23.78 -24.36
C VAL A 71 19.28 -23.09 -23.28
N HIS A 72 19.85 -21.93 -23.58
CA HIS A 72 20.65 -21.14 -22.64
C HIS A 72 19.81 -20.23 -21.74
N TRP A 73 18.49 -20.14 -21.94
CA TRP A 73 17.65 -19.31 -21.11
C TRP A 73 17.46 -19.89 -19.71
N HIS A 74 17.59 -19.04 -18.70
CA HIS A 74 17.33 -19.39 -17.32
C HIS A 74 16.31 -18.43 -16.70
N GLN A 75 15.44 -18.95 -15.82
CA GLN A 75 14.41 -18.15 -15.16
C GLN A 75 14.98 -17.01 -14.30
N ASN A 76 16.26 -17.07 -13.91
CA ASN A 76 16.93 -16.02 -13.14
C ASN A 76 17.59 -14.94 -14.03
N HIS A 77 17.55 -15.08 -15.35
CA HIS A 77 18.10 -14.09 -16.28
C HIS A 77 17.49 -12.70 -16.04
N SER A 78 18.36 -11.72 -16.03
CA SER A 78 18.01 -10.31 -15.92
C SER A 78 17.63 -9.74 -17.28
N VAL A 79 17.07 -8.52 -17.30
CA VAL A 79 16.86 -7.80 -18.56
C VAL A 79 18.18 -7.57 -19.30
N ARG A 80 19.30 -7.36 -18.58
CA ARG A 80 20.65 -7.29 -19.15
C ARG A 80 21.03 -8.58 -19.86
N ASP A 81 20.78 -9.74 -19.25
CA ASP A 81 21.05 -11.04 -19.87
C ASP A 81 20.20 -11.23 -21.12
N MET A 82 18.92 -10.85 -21.07
CA MET A 82 18.03 -10.87 -22.23
C MET A 82 18.55 -9.97 -23.37
N VAL A 83 19.08 -8.78 -23.03
CA VAL A 83 19.70 -7.89 -24.01
C VAL A 83 20.93 -8.55 -24.63
N ASN A 84 21.87 -9.02 -23.80
CA ASN A 84 23.14 -9.55 -24.25
C ASN A 84 23.00 -10.82 -25.09
N TYR A 85 22.16 -11.76 -24.67
CA TYR A 85 22.05 -13.07 -25.31
C TYR A 85 21.04 -13.09 -26.48
N HIS A 86 20.05 -12.20 -26.50
CA HIS A 86 18.99 -12.27 -27.53
C HIS A 86 18.83 -10.98 -28.33
N ILE A 87 18.96 -9.79 -27.73
CA ILE A 87 18.73 -8.54 -28.46
C ILE A 87 19.96 -8.16 -29.29
N LEU A 88 21.15 -8.10 -28.67
CA LEU A 88 22.38 -7.72 -29.37
C LEU A 88 22.60 -8.56 -30.64
N PRO A 89 22.52 -9.92 -30.58
CA PRO A 89 22.72 -10.73 -31.79
C PRO A 89 21.64 -10.49 -32.84
N ARG A 90 20.40 -10.23 -32.42
CA ARG A 90 19.29 -9.95 -33.35
C ARG A 90 19.37 -8.56 -33.95
N THR A 91 20.05 -7.60 -33.35
CA THR A 91 20.18 -6.24 -33.92
C THR A 91 21.53 -6.00 -34.58
N ALA A 92 22.46 -6.96 -34.53
CA ALA A 92 23.83 -6.79 -35.04
C ALA A 92 23.83 -6.45 -36.54
N GLY A 93 24.61 -5.42 -36.92
CA GLY A 93 24.72 -4.93 -38.30
C GLY A 93 23.52 -4.14 -38.81
N GLU A 94 22.47 -3.94 -38.01
CA GLU A 94 21.21 -3.33 -38.47
C GLU A 94 21.16 -1.82 -38.18
N GLY A 95 21.96 -1.32 -37.25
CA GLY A 95 22.00 0.09 -36.87
C GLY A 95 20.74 0.63 -36.18
N VAL A 96 19.82 -0.25 -35.76
CA VAL A 96 18.54 0.09 -35.13
C VAL A 96 18.23 -0.80 -33.94
N GLY A 97 17.59 -0.24 -32.91
CA GLY A 97 17.12 -0.98 -31.73
C GLY A 97 16.06 -2.02 -32.08
N TYR A 98 15.86 -2.99 -31.20
CA TYR A 98 14.94 -4.11 -31.43
C TYR A 98 13.51 -3.64 -31.73
N ALA A 99 13.03 -2.63 -31.01
CA ALA A 99 11.72 -2.03 -31.22
C ALA A 99 11.51 -1.52 -32.65
N VAL A 100 12.50 -0.81 -33.19
CA VAL A 100 12.48 -0.27 -34.56
C VAL A 100 12.68 -1.38 -35.58
N LYS A 101 13.52 -2.38 -35.29
CA LYS A 101 13.73 -3.54 -36.16
C LYS A 101 12.44 -4.30 -36.43
N ILE A 102 11.68 -4.66 -35.40
CA ILE A 102 10.44 -5.43 -35.58
C ILE A 102 9.29 -4.57 -36.14
N ASN A 103 9.33 -3.25 -35.94
CA ASN A 103 8.34 -2.30 -36.45
C ASN A 103 8.84 -1.52 -37.68
N ARG A 104 9.82 -2.05 -38.42
CA ARG A 104 10.51 -1.34 -39.52
C ARG A 104 9.55 -0.79 -40.57
N HIS A 105 8.45 -1.48 -40.85
CA HIS A 105 7.48 -1.03 -41.86
C HIS A 105 6.54 0.08 -41.36
N ALA A 106 6.31 0.15 -40.06
CA ALA A 106 5.42 1.10 -39.41
C ALA A 106 5.89 1.34 -37.96
N PRO A 107 6.92 2.21 -37.78
CA PRO A 107 7.40 2.58 -36.44
C PRO A 107 6.25 3.06 -35.54
N LEU A 108 6.25 2.62 -34.28
CA LEU A 108 5.11 2.82 -33.39
C LEU A 108 5.33 4.06 -32.51
N GLU A 109 4.39 5.01 -32.61
CA GLU A 109 4.34 6.22 -31.77
C GLU A 109 4.16 5.87 -30.29
N VAL A 110 5.07 6.32 -29.44
CA VAL A 110 5.15 6.02 -28.01
C VAL A 110 4.11 6.80 -27.22
N ASP A 111 3.40 6.12 -26.32
CA ASP A 111 2.53 6.73 -25.32
C ASP A 111 3.03 6.53 -23.89
N VAL A 112 3.81 5.49 -23.61
CA VAL A 112 4.29 5.18 -22.26
C VAL A 112 5.80 5.04 -22.22
N LEU A 113 6.47 5.87 -21.40
CA LEU A 113 7.89 5.68 -21.09
C LEU A 113 8.06 4.74 -19.89
N ILE A 114 8.85 3.68 -20.04
CA ILE A 114 9.15 2.70 -19.01
C ILE A 114 10.56 2.95 -18.44
N SER A 115 10.62 3.28 -17.16
CA SER A 115 11.87 3.41 -16.39
C SER A 115 12.08 2.17 -15.53
N HIS A 116 13.14 1.40 -15.81
CA HIS A 116 13.32 0.06 -15.26
C HIS A 116 14.79 -0.23 -14.96
N SER A 117 15.11 -1.38 -14.35
CA SER A 117 16.50 -1.75 -14.06
C SER A 117 17.01 -2.79 -15.05
N TRP A 118 18.28 -2.69 -15.40
CA TRP A 118 18.94 -3.71 -16.21
C TRP A 118 19.12 -5.03 -15.46
N ASN A 119 19.34 -5.00 -14.13
CA ASN A 119 19.60 -6.21 -13.36
C ASN A 119 18.33 -6.83 -12.76
N GLU A 120 17.15 -6.32 -13.08
CA GLU A 120 15.91 -6.95 -12.63
C GLU A 120 15.63 -8.22 -13.45
N ASN A 121 14.93 -9.16 -12.84
CA ASN A 121 14.57 -10.41 -13.51
C ASN A 121 13.67 -10.16 -14.73
N ALA A 122 14.04 -10.70 -15.89
CA ALA A 122 13.35 -10.42 -17.15
C ALA A 122 11.90 -10.94 -17.16
N GLU A 123 11.65 -12.12 -16.59
CA GLU A 123 10.28 -12.67 -16.49
C GLU A 123 9.41 -11.83 -15.56
N GLU A 124 9.90 -11.51 -14.34
CA GLU A 124 9.20 -10.65 -13.38
C GLU A 124 8.95 -9.25 -13.96
N PHE A 125 9.88 -8.72 -14.76
CA PHE A 125 9.74 -7.45 -15.46
C PHE A 125 8.58 -7.48 -16.47
N VAL A 126 8.58 -8.45 -17.38
CA VAL A 126 7.52 -8.57 -18.41
C VAL A 126 6.15 -8.82 -17.78
N ASP A 127 6.07 -9.69 -16.76
CA ASP A 127 4.83 -9.92 -16.03
C ASP A 127 4.38 -8.66 -15.27
N THR A 128 5.32 -7.85 -14.76
CA THR A 128 5.01 -6.56 -14.14
C THR A 128 4.48 -5.56 -15.16
N LEU A 129 5.04 -5.51 -16.36
CA LEU A 129 4.53 -4.65 -17.43
C LEU A 129 3.11 -5.07 -17.85
N GLU A 130 2.86 -6.36 -18.09
CA GLU A 130 1.54 -6.85 -18.51
C GLU A 130 0.44 -6.52 -17.49
N ARG A 131 0.78 -6.48 -16.20
CA ARG A 131 -0.15 -6.11 -15.12
C ARG A 131 -0.34 -4.58 -15.00
N THR A 132 0.54 -3.79 -15.58
CA THR A 132 0.63 -2.33 -15.41
C THR A 132 0.09 -1.55 -16.62
N VAL A 133 0.36 -2.04 -17.83
CA VAL A 133 0.05 -1.34 -19.08
C VAL A 133 -1.08 -2.05 -19.83
N ARG A 134 -1.80 -1.32 -20.67
CA ARG A 134 -2.82 -1.93 -21.53
C ARG A 134 -2.15 -2.60 -22.73
N ALA A 135 -2.81 -3.60 -23.31
CA ALA A 135 -2.28 -4.32 -24.46
C ALA A 135 -2.11 -3.44 -25.72
N ASP A 136 -2.89 -2.36 -25.83
CA ASP A 136 -2.89 -1.41 -26.93
C ASP A 136 -1.93 -0.23 -26.75
N GLU A 137 -1.32 -0.09 -25.57
CA GLU A 137 -0.30 0.95 -25.31
C GLU A 137 1.02 0.61 -26.00
N VAL A 138 1.78 1.65 -26.37
CA VAL A 138 3.07 1.59 -27.06
C VAL A 138 4.17 2.08 -26.14
N LEU A 139 4.98 1.13 -25.68
CA LEU A 139 5.95 1.32 -24.63
C LEU A 139 7.32 1.68 -25.23
N PHE A 140 7.94 2.73 -24.71
CA PHE A 140 9.38 2.95 -24.86
C PHE A 140 10.10 2.30 -23.68
N VAL A 141 10.86 1.24 -23.97
CA VAL A 141 11.67 0.51 -22.99
C VAL A 141 13.11 0.64 -23.44
N CYS A 142 13.95 1.34 -22.66
CA CYS A 142 15.30 1.71 -23.11
C CYS A 142 16.16 0.51 -23.57
N ALA A 143 16.03 -0.64 -22.91
CA ALA A 143 16.69 -1.89 -23.27
C ALA A 143 16.34 -2.41 -24.67
N PHE A 144 15.14 -2.07 -25.20
CA PHE A 144 14.64 -2.56 -26.48
C PHE A 144 14.60 -1.47 -27.56
N SER A 145 14.42 -0.22 -27.15
CA SER A 145 14.24 0.94 -28.03
C SER A 145 15.56 1.51 -28.54
N ILE A 146 16.60 1.55 -27.68
CA ILE A 146 17.92 2.09 -28.03
C ILE A 146 18.74 1.03 -28.74
N TYR A 147 19.50 1.42 -29.77
CA TYR A 147 20.46 0.51 -30.41
C TYR A 147 21.67 0.26 -29.50
N GLN A 148 21.91 -1.00 -29.12
CA GLN A 148 22.85 -1.38 -28.07
C GLN A 148 24.20 -1.98 -28.55
N ASN A 149 24.36 -2.28 -29.85
CA ASN A 149 25.48 -3.11 -30.32
C ASN A 149 26.84 -2.40 -30.38
N GLU A 150 26.87 -1.07 -30.51
CA GLU A 150 28.11 -0.29 -30.69
C GLU A 150 29.03 -0.84 -31.82
N ASP A 151 28.46 -1.51 -32.81
CA ASP A 151 29.15 -2.20 -33.92
C ASP A 151 29.35 -1.31 -35.16
N HIS A 152 29.20 0.01 -35.01
CA HIS A 152 29.28 1.03 -36.06
C HIS A 152 28.24 0.92 -37.19
N ALA A 153 27.29 -0.02 -37.14
CA ALA A 153 26.22 -0.10 -38.14
C ALA A 153 25.16 1.00 -38.01
N GLY A 154 25.12 1.68 -36.87
CA GLY A 154 24.21 2.78 -36.56
C GLY A 154 24.81 3.74 -35.55
N PRO A 155 24.01 4.67 -35.00
CA PRO A 155 24.50 5.62 -34.00
C PRO A 155 24.93 4.89 -32.73
N SER A 156 26.07 5.30 -32.15
CA SER A 156 26.50 4.81 -30.84
C SER A 156 25.49 5.18 -29.75
N ILE A 157 25.56 4.53 -28.58
CA ILE A 157 24.68 4.87 -27.45
C ILE A 157 24.86 6.35 -27.07
N ALA A 158 26.11 6.83 -27.01
CA ALA A 158 26.42 8.24 -26.74
C ALA A 158 25.83 9.19 -27.80
N GLN A 159 25.90 8.83 -29.09
CA GLN A 159 25.30 9.62 -30.17
C GLN A 159 23.77 9.63 -30.10
N GLN A 160 23.13 8.51 -29.75
CA GLN A 160 21.67 8.44 -29.57
C GLN A 160 21.23 9.28 -28.37
N ILE A 161 21.97 9.26 -27.25
CA ILE A 161 21.66 10.04 -26.05
C ILE A 161 21.94 11.53 -26.28
N GLY A 162 22.98 11.86 -27.05
CA GLY A 162 23.44 13.22 -27.29
C GLY A 162 24.09 13.86 -26.05
N SER A 163 24.54 15.11 -26.17
CA SER A 163 25.15 15.83 -25.05
C SER A 163 24.12 16.50 -24.13
N SER A 164 22.94 16.83 -24.67
CA SER A 164 21.83 17.39 -23.93
C SER A 164 20.83 16.32 -23.53
N THR A 165 20.66 16.16 -22.23
CA THR A 165 19.67 15.27 -21.61
C THR A 165 18.22 15.63 -21.97
N GLN A 166 17.90 16.90 -22.24
CA GLN A 166 16.57 17.32 -22.72
C GLN A 166 16.29 16.83 -24.14
N HIS A 167 17.33 16.76 -24.97
CA HIS A 167 17.22 16.23 -26.33
C HIS A 167 17.40 14.72 -26.40
N SER A 168 17.87 14.09 -25.31
CA SER A 168 18.01 12.65 -25.24
C SER A 168 16.71 11.92 -25.61
N PRO A 169 16.77 10.64 -26.00
CA PRO A 169 15.58 9.85 -26.33
C PRO A 169 14.52 9.91 -25.23
N PHE A 170 14.94 9.90 -23.97
CA PHE A 170 14.06 10.01 -22.81
C PHE A 170 13.33 11.36 -22.75
N GLY A 171 14.09 12.46 -22.88
CA GLY A 171 13.55 13.82 -22.86
C GLY A 171 12.58 14.09 -24.01
N ARG A 172 12.92 13.59 -25.21
CA ARG A 172 12.08 13.67 -26.40
C ARG A 172 10.78 12.89 -26.26
N VAL A 173 10.85 11.64 -25.83
CA VAL A 173 9.65 10.82 -25.58
C VAL A 173 8.73 11.47 -24.54
N LEU A 174 9.28 11.97 -23.42
CA LEU A 174 8.46 12.66 -22.41
C LEU A 174 7.86 13.97 -22.93
N THR A 175 8.61 14.73 -23.73
CA THR A 175 8.11 15.96 -24.35
C THR A 175 6.98 15.66 -25.32
N HIS A 176 7.15 14.62 -26.15
CA HIS A 176 6.12 14.13 -27.05
C HIS A 176 4.86 13.67 -26.30
N ILE A 177 5.01 12.88 -25.22
CA ILE A 177 3.87 12.47 -24.38
C ILE A 177 3.13 13.70 -23.82
N LYS A 178 3.86 14.73 -23.39
CA LYS A 178 3.27 15.98 -22.90
C LYS A 178 2.51 16.72 -24.01
N GLU A 179 3.09 16.82 -25.21
CA GLU A 179 2.48 17.48 -26.35
C GLU A 179 1.18 16.78 -26.77
N ARG A 180 1.23 15.44 -26.92
CA ARG A 180 0.05 14.63 -27.23
C ARG A 180 -1.02 14.74 -26.15
N GLY A 181 -0.62 14.75 -24.88
CA GLY A 181 -1.51 15.01 -23.76
C GLY A 181 -2.16 16.38 -23.78
N THR A 182 -1.42 17.41 -24.20
CA THR A 182 -1.94 18.78 -24.35
C THR A 182 -2.92 18.87 -25.52
N CYS A 183 -2.63 18.20 -26.65
CA CYS A 183 -3.53 18.10 -27.80
C CYS A 183 -4.81 17.31 -27.50
N ALA A 184 -4.73 16.30 -26.62
CA ALA A 184 -5.91 15.56 -26.14
C ALA A 184 -6.85 16.41 -25.25
N GLY A 185 -6.41 17.61 -24.88
CA GLY A 185 -7.24 18.63 -24.26
C GLY A 185 -7.43 18.46 -22.74
N PHE A 186 -8.46 19.14 -22.22
CA PHE A 186 -8.69 19.29 -20.79
C PHE A 186 -8.84 17.96 -20.04
N TRP A 187 -9.20 16.86 -20.70
CA TRP A 187 -9.43 15.57 -20.04
C TRP A 187 -8.15 14.85 -19.59
N TRP A 188 -6.98 15.19 -20.16
CA TRP A 188 -5.72 14.54 -19.80
C TRP A 188 -5.21 14.94 -18.40
N TRP A 189 -5.30 16.22 -18.04
CA TRP A 189 -4.75 16.76 -16.79
C TRP A 189 -5.51 16.34 -15.50
N PRO A 190 -6.85 16.46 -15.42
CA PRO A 190 -7.65 16.04 -14.28
C PRO A 190 -7.95 14.55 -14.30
N ARG A 191 -7.42 13.77 -15.27
CA ARG A 191 -7.59 12.31 -15.35
C ARG A 191 -7.38 11.69 -13.97
N ARG A 192 -6.32 12.10 -13.29
CA ARG A 192 -6.03 11.65 -11.93
C ARG A 192 -7.19 11.88 -10.94
N THR A 193 -7.77 13.07 -10.94
CA THR A 193 -8.87 13.42 -10.03
C THR A 193 -10.12 12.63 -10.39
N PHE A 194 -10.44 12.51 -11.68
CA PHE A 194 -11.61 11.78 -12.15
C PHE A 194 -11.55 10.29 -11.81
N PHE A 195 -10.41 9.62 -12.02
CA PHE A 195 -10.27 8.20 -11.68
C PHE A 195 -10.28 7.92 -10.17
N MET A 196 -10.01 8.91 -9.31
CA MET A 196 -10.15 8.76 -7.85
C MET A 196 -11.59 8.97 -7.36
N LEU A 197 -12.43 9.64 -8.14
CA LEU A 197 -13.72 10.16 -7.69
C LEU A 197 -14.75 9.06 -7.38
N PRO A 198 -14.92 7.98 -8.18
CA PRO A 198 -15.75 6.84 -7.77
C PRO A 198 -15.29 6.24 -6.43
N GLY A 199 -13.98 6.14 -6.27
CA GLY A 199 -13.38 5.60 -5.07
C GLY A 199 -13.58 6.45 -3.83
N LEU A 200 -13.58 7.77 -3.98
CA LEU A 200 -13.88 8.74 -2.94
C LEU A 200 -15.36 8.70 -2.56
N LEU A 201 -16.26 8.63 -3.56
CA LEU A 201 -17.71 8.52 -3.32
C LEU A 201 -18.08 7.24 -2.55
N LEU A 202 -17.45 6.11 -2.90
CA LEU A 202 -17.66 4.87 -2.14
C LEU A 202 -17.14 4.97 -0.71
N LEU A 203 -16.02 5.67 -0.49
CA LEU A 203 -15.50 5.89 0.87
C LEU A 203 -16.44 6.77 1.68
N LEU A 204 -16.92 7.87 1.10
CA LEU A 204 -17.88 8.77 1.75
C LEU A 204 -19.22 8.09 2.03
N ALA A 205 -19.74 7.29 1.10
CA ALA A 205 -20.94 6.50 1.29
C ALA A 205 -20.81 5.55 2.49
N LEU A 206 -19.64 4.96 2.63
CA LEU A 206 -19.33 4.02 3.68
C LEU A 206 -19.14 4.69 5.04
N GLU A 207 -18.46 5.83 5.08
CA GLU A 207 -18.38 6.65 6.29
C GLU A 207 -19.77 7.11 6.73
N LEU A 208 -20.61 7.61 5.81
CA LEU A 208 -22.00 7.96 6.14
C LEU A 208 -22.80 6.76 6.65
N PHE A 209 -22.62 5.59 6.05
CA PHE A 209 -23.28 4.37 6.50
C PHE A 209 -22.89 4.01 7.93
N MET A 210 -21.59 4.02 8.25
CA MET A 210 -21.09 3.71 9.60
C MET A 210 -21.53 4.74 10.63
N ILE A 211 -21.50 6.03 10.28
CA ILE A 211 -22.02 7.12 11.12
C ILE A 211 -23.51 6.89 11.40
N SER A 212 -24.29 6.52 10.38
CA SER A 212 -25.71 6.23 10.56
C SER A 212 -25.97 5.08 11.53
N GLN A 213 -25.17 4.02 11.49
CA GLN A 213 -25.29 2.90 12.44
C GLN A 213 -24.93 3.33 13.87
N LEU A 214 -23.91 4.18 14.03
CA LEU A 214 -23.50 4.68 15.35
C LEU A 214 -24.55 5.59 15.98
N PHE A 215 -25.16 6.50 15.22
CA PHE A 215 -26.13 7.46 15.74
C PHE A 215 -27.54 6.87 15.90
N CYS A 216 -27.96 5.94 15.05
CA CYS A 216 -29.31 5.37 15.16
C CYS A 216 -29.41 4.26 16.23
N GLY A 217 -28.31 3.86 16.90
CA GLY A 217 -28.33 2.92 18.04
C GLY A 217 -28.95 1.56 17.73
N GLY A 218 -29.08 1.21 16.46
CA GLY A 218 -29.90 0.11 15.97
C GLY A 218 -29.55 -0.22 14.53
N VAL A 219 -29.95 -1.41 14.09
CA VAL A 219 -29.65 -1.84 12.72
C VAL A 219 -30.79 -1.46 11.79
N ALA A 220 -30.50 -0.56 10.86
CA ALA A 220 -31.47 -0.11 9.86
C ALA A 220 -31.76 -1.24 8.86
N GLY A 221 -33.00 -1.71 8.81
CA GLY A 221 -33.55 -2.46 7.69
C GLY A 221 -34.08 -1.53 6.60
N LEU A 222 -34.56 -2.09 5.48
CA LEU A 222 -35.10 -1.30 4.35
C LEU A 222 -36.35 -0.49 4.72
N GLU A 223 -37.20 -1.00 5.62
CA GLU A 223 -38.45 -0.33 6.01
C GLU A 223 -38.48 0.11 7.48
N LYS A 224 -37.72 -0.56 8.36
CA LYS A 224 -37.81 -0.35 9.81
C LYS A 224 -36.43 -0.32 10.45
N LEU A 225 -36.29 0.53 11.46
CA LEU A 225 -35.11 0.56 12.32
C LEU A 225 -35.33 -0.40 13.48
N TYR A 226 -34.48 -1.41 13.62
CA TYR A 226 -34.54 -2.29 14.78
C TYR A 226 -33.68 -1.67 15.88
N VAL A 227 -34.33 -1.05 16.86
CA VAL A 227 -33.66 -0.47 18.03
C VAL A 227 -33.72 -1.48 19.17
N LEU A 228 -32.62 -1.65 19.87
CA LEU A 228 -32.59 -2.42 21.10
C LEU A 228 -33.24 -1.57 22.20
N ASN A 229 -34.55 -1.70 22.38
CA ASN A 229 -35.24 -0.96 23.43
C ASN A 229 -34.94 -1.68 24.77
N VAL A 230 -33.99 -1.12 25.53
CA VAL A 230 -33.72 -1.57 26.90
C VAL A 230 -34.81 -0.95 27.76
N SER A 231 -35.93 -1.69 27.91
CA SER A 231 -37.02 -1.30 28.80
C SER A 231 -36.47 -0.91 30.16
N GLU A 232 -36.62 0.37 30.54
CA GLU A 232 -36.25 0.88 31.87
C GLU A 232 -37.13 0.27 32.98
N ASP A 233 -38.30 -0.27 32.61
CA ASP A 233 -39.38 -0.53 33.55
C ASP A 233 -39.22 -1.73 34.48
N LYS A 234 -38.18 -2.56 34.36
CA LYS A 234 -37.91 -3.61 35.36
C LYS A 234 -36.41 -3.83 35.54
N TYR A 235 -35.74 -2.91 36.23
CA TYR A 235 -34.61 -3.32 37.06
C TYR A 235 -35.11 -4.43 37.99
N CYS A 236 -34.75 -5.68 37.66
CA CYS A 236 -35.17 -6.86 38.39
C CYS A 236 -34.69 -6.75 39.84
N SER A 237 -35.58 -6.36 40.74
CA SER A 237 -35.39 -6.44 42.20
C SER A 237 -35.13 -7.88 42.68
N ASN A 238 -35.32 -8.89 41.82
CA ASN A 238 -35.05 -10.30 42.09
C ASN A 238 -33.56 -10.70 41.97
N TRP A 239 -32.62 -9.76 41.81
CA TRP A 239 -31.19 -10.08 41.86
C TRP A 239 -30.78 -10.70 43.21
N ARG A 240 -31.52 -10.42 44.30
CA ARG A 240 -31.31 -11.03 45.62
C ARG A 240 -31.57 -12.54 45.69
N GLU A 241 -32.32 -13.12 44.76
CA GLU A 241 -32.72 -14.54 44.86
C GLU A 241 -31.89 -15.49 43.99
N GLY A 242 -30.83 -15.00 43.34
CA GLY A 242 -29.90 -15.85 42.57
C GLY A 242 -30.53 -16.58 41.36
N ARG A 243 -31.74 -16.21 40.93
CA ARG A 243 -32.54 -16.95 39.94
C ARG A 243 -33.05 -16.13 38.74
N GLY A 244 -32.31 -15.13 38.27
CA GLY A 244 -32.74 -14.34 37.12
C GLY A 244 -31.63 -13.88 36.18
N THR A 245 -31.50 -14.52 35.02
CA THR A 245 -30.81 -13.97 33.84
C THR A 245 -31.85 -13.62 32.78
N CYS A 246 -32.45 -12.43 32.86
CA CYS A 246 -33.34 -11.94 31.81
C CYS A 246 -33.09 -10.46 31.52
N LEU A 247 -31.98 -10.17 30.86
CA LEU A 247 -31.96 -9.07 29.88
C LEU A 247 -32.74 -9.57 28.67
N ALA A 248 -34.07 -9.56 28.75
CA ALA A 248 -34.92 -9.79 27.59
C ALA A 248 -34.87 -8.52 26.72
N SER A 249 -33.83 -8.40 25.90
CA SER A 249 -33.78 -7.35 24.90
C SER A 249 -34.85 -7.62 23.86
N ARG A 250 -35.88 -6.77 23.82
CA ARG A 250 -36.89 -6.81 22.76
C ARG A 250 -36.44 -5.84 21.67
N TRP A 251 -36.23 -6.36 20.47
CA TRP A 251 -36.05 -5.53 19.30
C TRP A 251 -37.41 -4.96 18.93
N GLU A 252 -37.56 -3.65 19.08
CA GLU A 252 -38.75 -2.95 18.65
C GLU A 252 -38.46 -2.29 17.32
N ALA A 253 -39.38 -2.47 16.38
CA ALA A 253 -39.29 -1.84 15.09
C ALA A 253 -39.75 -0.39 15.24
N ALA A 254 -38.78 0.53 15.30
CA ALA A 254 -39.02 1.96 15.28
C ALA A 254 -39.21 2.43 13.82
N ASN A 255 -39.99 3.49 13.66
CA ASN A 255 -40.03 4.21 12.40
C ASN A 255 -38.63 4.79 12.11
N LEU A 256 -38.26 4.86 10.83
CA LEU A 256 -37.03 5.55 10.43
C LEU A 256 -37.21 7.06 10.66
N ASP A 257 -36.91 7.52 11.86
CA ASP A 257 -37.05 8.93 12.19
C ASP A 257 -35.86 9.72 11.61
N GLY A 258 -36.20 10.84 10.95
CA GLY A 258 -35.36 11.96 10.49
C GLY A 258 -33.98 11.64 9.91
N TYR A 259 -33.03 11.32 10.77
CA TYR A 259 -31.63 11.14 10.37
C TYR A 259 -31.44 9.90 9.49
N CYS A 260 -32.00 8.76 9.90
CA CYS A 260 -31.84 7.50 9.19
C CYS A 260 -32.57 7.50 7.82
N SER A 261 -33.69 8.22 7.69
CA SER A 261 -34.44 8.34 6.42
C SER A 261 -33.75 9.21 5.38
N LEU A 262 -32.87 10.12 5.79
CA LEU A 262 -32.07 10.96 4.88
C LEU A 262 -30.73 10.31 4.53
N THR A 263 -30.06 9.67 5.50
CA THR A 263 -28.73 9.06 5.28
C THR A 263 -28.79 7.86 4.35
N PHE A 264 -29.81 7.01 4.46
CA PHE A 264 -29.88 5.78 3.68
C PHE A 264 -30.01 6.04 2.16
N PRO A 265 -30.94 6.89 1.66
CA PRO A 265 -30.96 7.29 0.25
C PRO A 265 -29.67 8.00 -0.19
N ALA A 266 -29.05 8.79 0.68
CA ALA A 266 -27.79 9.47 0.37
C ALA A 266 -26.63 8.47 0.16
N VAL A 267 -26.51 7.45 1.02
CA VAL A 267 -25.53 6.36 0.88
C VAL A 267 -25.71 5.64 -0.45
N TRP A 268 -26.93 5.19 -0.75
CA TRP A 268 -27.22 4.50 -2.01
C TRP A 268 -27.07 5.39 -3.23
N GLY A 269 -27.44 6.67 -3.14
CA GLY A 269 -27.22 7.67 -4.18
C GLY A 269 -25.73 7.85 -4.48
N MET A 270 -24.87 7.91 -3.46
CA MET A 270 -23.41 7.97 -3.65
C MET A 270 -22.83 6.68 -4.23
N VAL A 271 -23.30 5.51 -3.79
CA VAL A 271 -22.88 4.22 -4.37
C VAL A 271 -23.29 4.13 -5.84
N PHE A 272 -24.53 4.48 -6.17
CA PHE A 272 -25.02 4.50 -7.55
C PHE A 272 -24.23 5.49 -8.40
N MET A 273 -24.00 6.71 -7.90
CA MET A 273 -23.20 7.71 -8.59
C MET A 273 -21.76 7.25 -8.82
N ALA A 274 -21.15 6.56 -7.84
CA ALA A 274 -19.82 5.97 -7.99
C ALA A 274 -19.79 4.89 -9.09
N ILE A 275 -20.80 4.02 -9.13
CA ILE A 275 -20.95 2.98 -10.16
C ILE A 275 -21.13 3.63 -11.54
N MET A 276 -22.03 4.61 -11.66
CA MET A 276 -22.28 5.33 -12.91
C MET A 276 -21.03 6.06 -13.39
N LEU A 277 -20.31 6.73 -12.50
CA LEU A 277 -19.08 7.41 -12.84
C LEU A 277 -17.99 6.42 -13.28
N GLU A 278 -17.86 5.27 -12.62
CA GLU A 278 -16.95 4.21 -13.06
C GLU A 278 -17.31 3.68 -14.45
N LEU A 279 -18.60 3.48 -14.76
CA LEU A 279 -19.07 3.06 -16.08
C LEU A 279 -18.77 4.11 -17.15
N VAL A 280 -19.03 5.39 -16.86
CA VAL A 280 -18.71 6.51 -17.74
C VAL A 280 -17.20 6.58 -17.97
N LEU A 281 -16.39 6.50 -16.91
CA LEU A 281 -14.94 6.52 -17.02
C LEU A 281 -14.43 5.34 -17.84
N ARG A 282 -15.01 4.14 -17.68
CA ARG A 282 -14.66 2.97 -18.52
C ARG A 282 -14.99 3.19 -19.98
N PHE A 283 -16.17 3.75 -20.27
CA PHE A 283 -16.60 4.02 -21.64
C PHE A 283 -15.74 5.12 -22.30
N VAL A 284 -15.35 6.13 -21.53
CA VAL A 284 -14.55 7.27 -22.01
C VAL A 284 -13.04 6.97 -22.00
N SER A 285 -12.56 6.03 -21.17
CA SER A 285 -11.12 5.75 -21.00
C SER A 285 -10.37 5.33 -22.27
N PRO A 286 -10.95 4.62 -23.26
CA PRO A 286 -10.29 4.32 -24.53
C PRO A 286 -10.07 5.57 -25.39
N TRP A 287 -10.88 6.62 -25.19
CA TRP A 287 -10.86 7.85 -25.97
C TRP A 287 -9.93 8.91 -25.37
N VAL A 288 -9.52 8.73 -24.10
CA VAL A 288 -8.63 9.64 -23.40
C VAL A 288 -7.20 9.16 -23.56
N TYR A 289 -6.36 10.00 -24.16
CA TYR A 289 -4.93 9.74 -24.29
C TYR A 289 -4.31 9.31 -22.96
N SER A 290 -3.69 8.13 -22.96
CA SER A 290 -3.24 7.48 -21.72
C SER A 290 -1.79 7.76 -21.35
N GLY A 291 -1.14 8.67 -22.08
CA GLY A 291 0.30 8.83 -22.03
C GLY A 291 0.82 9.24 -20.66
N ARG A 292 1.89 8.55 -20.24
CA ARG A 292 2.46 8.63 -18.88
C ARG A 292 3.87 8.04 -18.84
N MET A 293 4.53 8.27 -17.72
CA MET A 293 5.73 7.53 -17.33
C MET A 293 5.37 6.43 -16.32
N VAL A 294 5.94 5.25 -16.49
CA VAL A 294 5.88 4.14 -15.52
C VAL A 294 7.29 3.90 -14.99
N ALA A 295 7.49 4.09 -13.69
CA ALA A 295 8.69 3.63 -13.01
C ALA A 295 8.46 2.23 -12.43
N VAL A 296 9.40 1.32 -12.66
CA VAL A 296 9.33 -0.10 -12.27
C VAL A 296 10.26 -0.36 -11.08
N PRO A 297 9.71 -0.49 -9.86
CA PRO A 297 10.44 -1.02 -8.72
C PRO A 297 10.72 -2.51 -8.91
N ASN A 298 11.85 -2.99 -8.39
CA ASN A 298 12.14 -4.41 -8.29
C ASN A 298 12.89 -4.70 -6.99
N TYR A 299 13.20 -5.97 -6.73
CA TYR A 299 13.82 -6.40 -5.47
C TYR A 299 15.35 -6.43 -5.54
N GLN A 300 15.90 -6.45 -6.75
CA GLN A 300 17.32 -6.55 -7.04
C GLN A 300 17.99 -5.18 -6.87
N ASP A 301 17.36 -4.14 -7.42
CA ASP A 301 17.88 -2.78 -7.46
C ASP A 301 16.89 -1.76 -6.90
N ASN A 302 17.41 -0.92 -6.00
CA ASN A 302 16.66 0.20 -5.45
C ASN A 302 16.46 1.28 -6.54
N LEU A 303 15.22 1.76 -6.72
CA LEU A 303 14.91 2.81 -7.70
C LEU A 303 15.70 4.10 -7.44
N TYR A 304 15.94 4.43 -6.17
CA TYR A 304 16.70 5.61 -5.76
C TYR A 304 18.23 5.45 -5.85
N GLN A 305 18.74 4.28 -6.21
CA GLN A 305 20.17 4.08 -6.46
C GLN A 305 20.52 4.24 -7.95
N ARG A 306 19.52 4.29 -8.83
CA ARG A 306 19.67 4.35 -10.28
C ARG A 306 19.48 5.77 -10.77
N LEU A 307 20.58 6.48 -11.04
CA LEU A 307 20.54 7.91 -11.33
C LEU A 307 19.75 8.23 -12.61
N TRP A 308 19.84 7.39 -13.65
CA TRP A 308 19.02 7.53 -14.86
C TRP A 308 17.52 7.41 -14.57
N CYS A 309 17.08 6.42 -13.77
CA CYS A 309 15.67 6.29 -13.40
C CYS A 309 15.16 7.49 -12.58
N VAL A 310 15.98 7.96 -11.63
CA VAL A 310 15.73 9.19 -10.86
C VAL A 310 15.57 10.39 -11.78
N TYR A 311 16.44 10.50 -12.79
CA TYR A 311 16.43 11.60 -13.75
C TYR A 311 15.21 11.57 -14.68
N GLU A 312 14.80 10.39 -15.16
CA GLU A 312 13.58 10.25 -15.96
C GLU A 312 12.34 10.68 -15.16
N ILE A 313 12.25 10.29 -13.88
CA ILE A 313 11.15 10.69 -12.98
C ILE A 313 11.18 12.20 -12.75
N PHE A 314 12.37 12.77 -12.56
CA PHE A 314 12.58 14.20 -12.46
C PHE A 314 12.07 14.92 -13.72
N MET A 315 12.49 14.48 -14.91
CA MET A 315 12.10 15.04 -16.20
C MET A 315 10.60 14.96 -16.46
N ALA A 316 9.99 13.81 -16.20
CA ALA A 316 8.54 13.66 -16.32
C ALA A 316 7.81 14.63 -15.39
N SER A 317 8.30 14.81 -14.16
CA SER A 317 7.75 15.76 -13.20
C SER A 317 7.88 17.21 -13.69
N GLN A 318 9.00 17.58 -14.33
CA GLN A 318 9.18 18.92 -14.94
C GLN A 318 8.21 19.17 -16.08
N LEU A 319 8.03 18.16 -16.93
CA LEU A 319 7.15 18.22 -18.09
C LEU A 319 5.67 18.09 -17.72
N LYS A 320 5.35 17.89 -16.43
CA LYS A 320 4.00 17.58 -15.93
C LYS A 320 3.42 16.32 -16.58
N VAL A 321 4.28 15.41 -17.02
CA VAL A 321 3.90 14.06 -17.45
C VAL A 321 3.59 13.25 -16.21
N TYR A 322 2.46 12.54 -16.23
CA TYR A 322 2.05 11.74 -15.09
C TYR A 322 3.04 10.60 -14.83
N VAL A 323 3.57 10.51 -13.61
CA VAL A 323 4.42 9.40 -13.16
C VAL A 323 3.58 8.41 -12.36
N SER A 324 3.64 7.15 -12.75
CA SER A 324 3.01 6.02 -12.07
C SER A 324 4.06 4.98 -11.69
N LEU A 325 3.79 4.21 -10.64
CA LEU A 325 4.59 3.04 -10.30
C LEU A 325 3.95 1.82 -10.93
N ALA A 326 4.79 0.90 -11.42
CA ALA A 326 4.31 -0.37 -11.91
C ALA A 326 3.59 -1.18 -10.81
N HIS A 327 2.64 -2.03 -11.22
CA HIS A 327 1.82 -2.85 -10.35
C HIS A 327 2.61 -4.04 -9.78
N THR A 328 3.55 -3.73 -8.89
CA THR A 328 4.42 -4.67 -8.20
C THR A 328 4.42 -4.42 -6.70
N LEU A 329 4.73 -5.47 -5.93
CA LEU A 329 4.93 -5.40 -4.49
C LEU A 329 6.37 -5.01 -4.12
N ALA A 330 7.24 -4.80 -5.12
CA ALA A 330 8.60 -4.37 -4.89
C ALA A 330 8.64 -2.94 -4.32
N PRO A 331 9.44 -2.69 -3.27
CA PRO A 331 9.60 -1.35 -2.74
C PRO A 331 10.40 -0.50 -3.74
N ALA A 332 10.05 0.78 -3.88
CA ALA A 332 10.91 1.73 -4.61
C ALA A 332 12.29 1.90 -3.94
N GLY A 333 12.40 1.58 -2.64
CA GLY A 333 13.61 1.68 -1.84
C GLY A 333 13.50 2.70 -0.71
N LYS A 334 14.58 2.85 0.06
CA LYS A 334 14.67 3.75 1.23
C LYS A 334 15.81 4.78 1.14
N VAL A 335 16.55 4.74 0.04
CA VAL A 335 17.73 5.60 -0.17
C VAL A 335 17.26 6.91 -0.77
N HIS A 336 17.98 8.01 -0.52
CA HIS A 336 17.68 9.30 -1.13
C HIS A 336 18.15 9.35 -2.59
N ALA A 337 17.39 10.00 -3.47
CA ALA A 337 17.76 10.17 -4.88
C ALA A 337 19.13 10.84 -5.06
N ARG A 338 19.58 11.64 -4.08
CA ARG A 338 20.91 12.27 -4.08
C ARG A 338 22.07 11.27 -4.07
N ASN A 339 21.84 10.05 -3.59
CA ASN A 339 22.85 8.98 -3.54
C ASN A 339 22.75 8.03 -4.74
N ALA A 340 21.89 8.34 -5.72
CA ALA A 340 21.79 7.56 -6.95
C ALA A 340 23.05 7.72 -7.78
N GLY A 341 23.56 6.66 -8.40
CA GLY A 341 24.72 6.70 -9.29
C GLY A 341 24.41 6.09 -10.66
N CYS A 342 25.32 6.25 -11.62
CA CYS A 342 25.32 5.48 -12.86
C CYS A 342 26.72 4.96 -13.21
N SER A 343 26.81 4.05 -14.18
CA SER A 343 28.08 3.42 -14.56
C SER A 343 29.06 4.36 -15.26
N ASN A 344 28.56 5.44 -15.87
CA ASN A 344 29.37 6.46 -16.53
C ASN A 344 29.45 7.71 -15.64
N ALA A 345 30.67 8.13 -15.28
CA ALA A 345 30.91 9.27 -14.40
C ALA A 345 30.56 10.62 -15.04
N ASP A 346 30.74 10.76 -16.36
CA ASP A 346 30.38 11.98 -17.08
C ASP A 346 28.86 12.15 -17.16
N ASP A 347 28.14 11.04 -17.41
CA ASP A 347 26.67 11.01 -17.32
C ASP A 347 26.19 11.35 -15.92
N GLU A 348 26.86 10.80 -14.90
CA GLU A 348 26.53 11.09 -13.51
C GLU A 348 26.69 12.58 -13.20
N ALA A 349 27.85 13.14 -13.48
CA ALA A 349 28.13 14.56 -13.26
C ALA A 349 27.15 15.46 -14.03
N ARG A 350 26.85 15.12 -15.29
CA ARG A 350 25.91 15.85 -16.15
C ARG A 350 24.49 15.84 -15.59
N ILE A 351 23.97 14.67 -15.25
CA ILE A 351 22.61 14.50 -14.72
C ILE A 351 22.45 15.22 -13.39
N ARG A 352 23.42 15.04 -12.47
CA ARG A 352 23.43 15.72 -11.17
C ARG A 352 23.41 17.23 -11.34
N LYS A 353 24.30 17.76 -12.17
CA LYS A 353 24.38 19.20 -12.47
C LYS A 353 23.04 19.74 -12.96
N GLU A 354 22.31 19.00 -13.79
CA GLU A 354 21.00 19.45 -14.27
C GLU A 354 19.95 19.46 -13.16
N ILE A 355 19.82 18.38 -12.37
CA ILE A 355 18.88 18.31 -11.24
C ILE A 355 19.14 19.46 -10.25
N GLU A 356 20.41 19.71 -9.95
CA GLU A 356 20.87 20.74 -9.02
C GLU A 356 20.64 22.15 -9.58
N SER A 357 20.93 22.38 -10.87
CA SER A 357 20.67 23.65 -11.54
C SER A 357 19.18 24.01 -11.55
N PHE A 358 18.31 23.00 -11.69
CA PHE A 358 16.88 23.19 -11.61
C PHE A 358 16.45 23.59 -10.19
N GLY A 359 16.95 22.88 -9.18
CA GLY A 359 16.70 23.23 -7.78
C GLY A 359 17.15 24.64 -7.44
N ALA A 360 18.26 25.11 -8.03
CA ALA A 360 18.73 26.49 -7.91
C ALA A 360 17.72 27.51 -8.49
N ARG A 361 17.20 27.28 -9.69
CA ARG A 361 16.20 28.15 -10.34
C ARG A 361 14.92 28.27 -9.52
N VAL A 362 14.43 27.14 -8.99
CA VAL A 362 13.26 27.11 -8.12
C VAL A 362 13.51 27.87 -6.81
N SER A 363 14.69 27.69 -6.21
CA SER A 363 15.04 28.31 -4.94
C SER A 363 15.12 29.83 -5.07
N ARG A 364 15.70 30.34 -6.18
CA ARG A 364 15.74 31.78 -6.49
C ARG A 364 14.35 32.40 -6.60
N SER A 365 13.37 31.67 -7.15
CA SER A 365 11.98 32.14 -7.22
C SER A 365 11.31 32.26 -5.85
N LYS A 366 11.81 31.57 -4.82
CA LYS A 366 11.25 31.56 -3.45
C LYS A 366 12.02 32.46 -2.48
N SER A 367 13.30 32.74 -2.75
CA SER A 367 14.23 33.33 -1.78
C SER A 367 14.09 34.84 -1.56
N HIS A 368 13.03 35.49 -2.04
CA HIS A 368 12.80 36.89 -1.73
C HIS A 368 12.37 37.13 -0.25
N LEU A 369 12.12 36.06 0.52
CA LEU A 369 11.47 36.19 1.82
C LEU A 369 12.29 35.76 3.05
N PHE A 370 13.07 34.68 3.09
CA PHE A 370 13.72 34.31 4.36
C PHE A 370 14.97 33.42 4.21
N GLU A 371 15.92 33.65 5.13
CA GLU A 371 16.97 32.76 5.67
C GLU A 371 18.38 32.72 5.08
N ARG A 372 19.36 32.79 6.00
CA ARG A 372 20.78 33.12 5.80
C ARG A 372 21.77 32.04 6.27
N SER A 373 21.39 30.77 6.43
CA SER A 373 22.21 29.77 7.16
C SER A 373 22.78 28.58 6.37
N LEU A 374 22.59 28.47 5.04
CA LEU A 374 23.18 27.39 4.23
C LEU A 374 23.81 27.94 2.95
N ASP A 375 24.89 27.28 2.48
CA ASP A 375 25.48 27.55 1.16
C ASP A 375 24.36 27.44 0.09
N PRO A 376 24.09 28.52 -0.67
CA PRO A 376 23.09 28.53 -1.72
C PRO A 376 23.19 27.34 -2.70
N LYS A 377 24.41 26.85 -2.97
CA LYS A 377 24.63 25.70 -3.87
C LYS A 377 24.09 24.41 -3.26
N GLN A 378 24.37 24.15 -1.99
CA GLN A 378 23.90 22.95 -1.30
C GLN A 378 22.36 22.97 -1.14
N LYS A 379 21.78 24.13 -0.80
CA LYS A 379 20.32 24.31 -0.68
C LYS A 379 19.61 24.10 -2.02
N ALA A 380 20.20 24.60 -3.11
CA ALA A 380 19.71 24.39 -4.46
C ALA A 380 19.70 22.91 -4.86
N ALA A 381 20.82 22.21 -4.63
CA ALA A 381 20.92 20.78 -4.87
C ALA A 381 19.85 20.00 -4.08
N GLU A 382 19.71 20.32 -2.79
CA GLU A 382 18.74 19.67 -1.91
C GLU A 382 17.29 19.88 -2.38
N GLU A 383 16.88 21.08 -2.81
CA GLU A 383 15.52 21.29 -3.33
C GLU A 383 15.25 20.51 -4.63
N GLY A 384 16.27 20.34 -5.49
CA GLY A 384 16.19 19.51 -6.70
C GLY A 384 15.86 18.05 -6.36
N TYR A 385 16.70 17.41 -5.54
CA TYR A 385 16.49 16.03 -5.11
C TYR A 385 15.25 15.86 -4.22
N ARG A 386 14.91 16.84 -3.38
CA ARG A 386 13.70 16.81 -2.55
C ARG A 386 12.43 16.70 -3.39
N ARG A 387 12.38 17.36 -4.55
CA ARG A 387 11.23 17.24 -5.48
C ARG A 387 11.14 15.86 -6.11
N VAL A 388 12.28 15.25 -6.46
CA VAL A 388 12.31 13.87 -6.95
C VAL A 388 11.85 12.92 -5.85
N ASP A 389 12.45 13.01 -4.66
CA ASP A 389 12.09 12.20 -3.49
C ASP A 389 10.61 12.39 -3.15
N ALA A 390 10.08 13.63 -3.22
CA ALA A 390 8.66 13.91 -3.02
C ALA A 390 7.79 13.26 -4.11
N SER A 391 8.19 13.31 -5.39
CA SER A 391 7.46 12.67 -6.49
C SER A 391 7.39 11.15 -6.31
N ILE A 392 8.51 10.51 -5.98
CA ILE A 392 8.58 9.06 -5.76
C ILE A 392 7.87 8.67 -4.45
N THR A 393 8.11 9.40 -3.35
CA THR A 393 7.45 9.17 -2.06
C THR A 393 5.95 9.35 -2.18
N TRP A 394 5.49 10.35 -2.91
CA TRP A 394 4.08 10.57 -3.16
C TRP A 394 3.48 9.44 -3.99
N THR A 395 4.18 8.97 -5.03
CA THR A 395 3.68 7.88 -5.87
C THR A 395 3.64 6.56 -5.11
N THR A 396 4.66 6.27 -4.30
CA THR A 396 4.68 5.08 -3.41
C THR A 396 3.65 5.18 -2.30
N THR A 397 3.49 6.34 -1.66
CA THR A 397 2.47 6.58 -0.64
C THR A 397 1.08 6.46 -1.23
N ARG A 398 0.87 6.92 -2.47
CA ARG A 398 -0.36 6.72 -3.21
C ARG A 398 -0.62 5.25 -3.44
N ALA A 399 0.33 4.49 -3.96
CA ALA A 399 0.17 3.05 -4.16
C ALA A 399 -0.21 2.34 -2.85
N LYS A 400 0.44 2.70 -1.73
CA LYS A 400 0.09 2.21 -0.39
C LYS A 400 -1.33 2.62 0.04
N ARG A 401 -1.73 3.86 -0.22
CA ARG A 401 -3.09 4.37 0.09
C ARG A 401 -4.15 3.67 -0.74
N GLU A 402 -3.94 3.51 -2.04
CA GLU A 402 -4.84 2.75 -2.92
C GLU A 402 -4.97 1.31 -2.43
N TRP A 403 -3.86 0.67 -2.06
CA TRP A 403 -3.88 -0.68 -1.51
C TRP A 403 -4.58 -0.74 -0.14
N LEU A 404 -4.36 0.24 0.73
CA LEU A 404 -5.05 0.36 2.00
C LEU A 404 -6.55 0.60 1.80
N LEU A 405 -6.95 1.45 0.85
CA LEU A 405 -8.35 1.71 0.49
C LEU A 405 -8.99 0.46 -0.09
N VAL A 406 -8.27 -0.31 -0.91
CA VAL A 406 -8.70 -1.62 -1.37
C VAL A 406 -8.93 -2.54 -0.17
N MET A 407 -7.95 -2.71 0.71
CA MET A 407 -8.10 -3.54 1.91
C MET A 407 -9.24 -3.08 2.83
N LEU A 408 -9.41 -1.77 2.99
CA LEU A 408 -10.48 -1.17 3.79
C LEU A 408 -11.85 -1.44 3.15
N ARG A 409 -12.00 -1.25 1.83
CA ARG A 409 -13.23 -1.60 1.09
C ARG A 409 -13.57 -3.07 1.23
N ILE A 410 -12.55 -3.91 1.18
CA ILE A 410 -12.69 -5.36 1.36
C ILE A 410 -13.19 -5.66 2.77
N MET A 411 -12.52 -5.16 3.81
CA MET A 411 -12.94 -5.39 5.20
C MET A 411 -14.36 -4.88 5.44
N LEU A 412 -14.68 -3.68 4.94
CA LEU A 412 -15.96 -3.04 5.16
C LEU A 412 -17.11 -3.68 4.38
N LEU A 413 -16.87 -4.15 3.16
CA LEU A 413 -17.84 -4.96 2.43
C LEU A 413 -18.12 -6.28 3.17
N GLY A 414 -17.08 -6.91 3.72
CA GLY A 414 -17.22 -8.10 4.55
C GLY A 414 -18.12 -7.85 5.76
N THR A 415 -17.87 -6.77 6.50
CA THR A 415 -18.70 -6.40 7.67
C THR A 415 -20.13 -6.01 7.28
N ALA A 416 -20.31 -5.29 6.17
CA ALA A 416 -21.64 -4.88 5.70
C ALA A 416 -22.48 -6.08 5.26
N LEU A 417 -21.89 -7.01 4.51
CA LEU A 417 -22.55 -8.27 4.13
C LEU A 417 -22.88 -9.10 5.36
N GLN A 418 -21.97 -9.19 6.33
CA GLN A 418 -22.20 -9.92 7.57
C GLN A 418 -23.35 -9.34 8.38
N GLY A 419 -23.36 -8.02 8.58
CA GLY A 419 -24.44 -7.31 9.26
C GLY A 419 -25.78 -7.50 8.55
N SER A 420 -25.79 -7.34 7.22
CA SER A 420 -26.99 -7.49 6.40
C SER A 420 -27.57 -8.90 6.46
N VAL A 421 -26.73 -9.95 6.35
CA VAL A 421 -27.19 -11.34 6.44
C VAL A 421 -27.72 -11.64 7.84
N THR A 422 -27.06 -11.14 8.88
CA THR A 422 -27.49 -11.35 10.27
C THR A 422 -28.87 -10.71 10.50
N VAL A 423 -29.06 -9.47 10.05
CA VAL A 423 -30.31 -8.71 10.20
C VAL A 423 -31.43 -9.31 9.37
N LEU A 424 -31.17 -9.63 8.10
CA LEU A 424 -32.16 -10.20 7.19
C LEU A 424 -32.64 -11.56 7.71
N SER A 425 -31.74 -12.35 8.28
CA SER A 425 -32.11 -13.65 8.81
C SER A 425 -32.90 -13.54 10.12
N LEU A 426 -32.59 -12.55 10.96
CA LEU A 426 -33.36 -12.24 12.17
C LEU A 426 -34.75 -11.69 11.83
N SER A 427 -34.86 -10.81 10.83
CA SER A 427 -36.13 -10.14 10.48
C SER A 427 -37.11 -11.04 9.74
N LEU A 428 -36.62 -11.96 8.90
CA LEU A 428 -37.48 -12.85 8.11
C LEU A 428 -37.90 -14.12 8.86
N GLY A 429 -37.48 -14.31 10.13
CA GLY A 429 -37.77 -15.53 10.90
C GLY A 429 -37.30 -16.80 10.19
N LEU A 430 -36.30 -16.67 9.32
CA LEU A 430 -35.88 -17.73 8.42
C LEU A 430 -35.34 -18.91 9.24
N LYS A 431 -35.87 -20.12 8.97
CA LYS A 431 -35.36 -21.37 9.56
C LYS A 431 -33.84 -21.46 9.34
N LYS A 432 -33.10 -21.99 10.33
CA LYS A 432 -31.62 -22.12 10.36
C LYS A 432 -30.96 -22.44 9.00
N ARG A 433 -31.61 -23.25 8.16
CA ARG A 433 -31.12 -23.63 6.81
C ARG A 433 -30.98 -22.47 5.82
N TYR A 434 -31.84 -21.47 5.87
CA TYR A 434 -31.76 -20.31 4.96
C TYR A 434 -30.72 -19.28 5.42
N PHE A 435 -30.41 -19.23 6.72
CA PHE A 435 -29.32 -18.42 7.28
C PHE A 435 -27.96 -18.84 6.68
N ALA A 436 -27.71 -20.15 6.66
CA ALA A 436 -26.50 -20.72 6.07
C ALA A 436 -26.38 -20.40 4.57
N LEU A 437 -27.47 -20.54 3.81
CA LEU A 437 -27.49 -20.24 2.38
C LEU A 437 -27.22 -18.74 2.10
N GLY A 438 -27.80 -17.85 2.90
CA GLY A 438 -27.56 -16.41 2.80
C GLY A 438 -26.11 -16.02 3.07
N TYR A 439 -25.47 -16.64 4.08
CA TYR A 439 -24.04 -16.46 4.35
C TYR A 439 -23.16 -16.97 3.20
N ILE A 440 -23.48 -18.15 2.65
CA ILE A 440 -22.75 -18.71 1.50
C ILE A 440 -22.86 -17.79 0.28
N LEU A 441 -24.06 -17.28 -0.03
CA LEU A 441 -24.27 -16.36 -1.14
C LEU A 441 -23.55 -15.03 -0.94
N ALA A 442 -23.65 -14.43 0.25
CA ALA A 442 -22.94 -13.22 0.61
C ALA A 442 -21.42 -13.40 0.52
N PHE A 443 -20.92 -14.55 0.97
CA PHE A 443 -19.51 -14.92 0.85
C PHE A 443 -19.08 -15.07 -0.62
N PHE A 444 -19.90 -15.70 -1.48
CA PHE A 444 -19.62 -15.78 -2.91
C PHE A 444 -19.59 -14.41 -3.58
N LEU A 445 -20.55 -13.55 -3.28
CA LEU A 445 -20.59 -12.16 -3.75
C LEU A 445 -19.36 -11.38 -3.28
N TYR A 446 -18.99 -11.52 -2.01
CA TYR A 446 -17.75 -10.97 -1.46
C TYR A 446 -16.53 -11.46 -2.23
N MET A 447 -16.43 -12.76 -2.50
CA MET A 447 -15.32 -13.36 -3.24
C MET A 447 -15.26 -12.90 -4.70
N LEU A 448 -16.40 -12.73 -5.38
CA LEU A 448 -16.46 -12.19 -6.74
C LEU A 448 -16.05 -10.71 -6.78
N LEU A 449 -16.47 -9.92 -5.79
CA LEU A 449 -16.11 -8.52 -5.69
C LEU A 449 -14.63 -8.36 -5.34
N MET A 450 -14.14 -9.16 -4.41
CA MET A 450 -12.72 -9.34 -4.09
C MET A 450 -11.90 -9.68 -5.33
N TRP A 451 -12.34 -10.67 -6.09
CA TRP A 451 -11.71 -11.07 -7.33
C TRP A 451 -11.65 -9.91 -8.33
N SER A 452 -12.75 -9.18 -8.51
CA SER A 452 -12.82 -8.02 -9.41
C SER A 452 -11.84 -6.92 -9.00
N VAL A 453 -11.75 -6.62 -7.69
CA VAL A 453 -10.84 -5.60 -7.15
C VAL A 453 -9.39 -6.04 -7.25
N LEU A 454 -9.07 -7.28 -6.86
CA LEU A 454 -7.71 -7.79 -6.89
C LEU A 454 -7.21 -8.00 -8.33
N ARG A 455 -8.08 -8.43 -9.26
CA ARG A 455 -7.74 -8.51 -10.69
C ARG A 455 -7.38 -7.14 -11.27
N ARG A 456 -8.09 -6.08 -10.87
CA ARG A 456 -7.77 -4.69 -11.29
C ARG A 456 -6.44 -4.19 -10.78
N THR A 457 -6.05 -4.57 -9.56
CA THR A 457 -4.75 -4.16 -9.01
C THR A 457 -3.58 -4.90 -9.65
N GLY A 458 -3.82 -6.04 -10.31
CA GLY A 458 -2.77 -6.85 -10.93
C GLY A 458 -1.73 -7.37 -9.93
N CYS A 459 -1.91 -7.17 -8.61
CA CYS A 459 -0.89 -7.47 -7.61
C CYS A 459 -0.89 -8.93 -7.15
N ILE A 460 -1.93 -9.70 -7.45
CA ILE A 460 -2.12 -11.07 -6.93
C ILE A 460 -2.36 -12.03 -8.08
N GLU A 461 -1.52 -13.05 -8.22
CA GLU A 461 -1.71 -14.12 -9.20
C GLU A 461 -2.99 -14.92 -8.92
N ARG A 462 -3.62 -15.43 -9.99
CA ARG A 462 -4.89 -16.17 -9.94
C ARG A 462 -4.94 -17.28 -8.88
N LYS A 463 -3.83 -18.01 -8.70
CA LYS A 463 -3.71 -19.11 -7.71
C LYS A 463 -3.76 -18.63 -6.25
N HIS A 464 -3.15 -17.50 -5.94
CA HIS A 464 -3.14 -16.93 -4.59
C HIS A 464 -4.53 -16.41 -4.21
N LEU A 465 -5.24 -15.82 -5.17
CA LEU A 465 -6.64 -15.42 -5.07
C LEU A 465 -7.57 -16.61 -4.79
N LEU A 466 -7.37 -17.70 -5.54
CA LEU A 466 -8.10 -18.96 -5.31
C LEU A 466 -7.84 -19.51 -3.91
N LEU A 467 -6.59 -19.49 -3.43
CA LEU A 467 -6.25 -19.93 -2.09
C LEU A 467 -6.87 -19.04 -1.00
N LEU A 468 -6.84 -17.72 -1.19
CA LEU A 468 -7.47 -16.73 -0.31
C LEU A 468 -9.00 -16.92 -0.22
N GLY A 469 -9.63 -17.37 -1.30
CA GLY A 469 -11.07 -17.65 -1.32
C GLY A 469 -11.48 -19.04 -0.84
N LEU A 470 -10.66 -20.05 -1.15
CA LEU A 470 -10.97 -21.44 -0.82
C LEU A 470 -10.91 -21.69 0.69
N VAL A 471 -9.95 -21.08 1.39
CA VAL A 471 -9.77 -21.31 2.83
C VAL A 471 -11.01 -20.86 3.62
N PRO A 472 -11.53 -19.62 3.49
CA PRO A 472 -12.74 -19.22 4.21
C PRO A 472 -13.99 -19.95 3.70
N PHE A 473 -14.03 -20.37 2.43
CA PHE A 473 -15.13 -21.16 1.87
C PHE A 473 -15.25 -22.54 2.54
N VAL A 474 -14.14 -23.28 2.59
CA VAL A 474 -14.09 -24.62 3.21
C VAL A 474 -14.39 -24.52 4.71
N VAL A 475 -13.87 -23.48 5.39
CA VAL A 475 -14.21 -23.20 6.79
C VAL A 475 -15.70 -22.92 6.94
N GLY A 476 -16.30 -22.12 6.06
CA GLY A 476 -17.74 -21.85 6.04
C GLY A 476 -18.58 -23.11 5.88
N ILE A 477 -18.24 -23.99 4.92
CA ILE A 477 -18.92 -25.28 4.73
C ILE A 477 -18.75 -26.16 5.98
N ALA A 478 -17.53 -26.32 6.48
CA ALA A 478 -17.27 -27.16 7.65
C ALA A 478 -18.07 -26.68 8.87
N MET A 479 -18.24 -25.37 9.04
CA MET A 479 -19.05 -24.82 10.12
C MET A 479 -20.55 -25.03 9.94
N VAL A 480 -21.09 -24.89 8.71
CA VAL A 480 -22.50 -25.23 8.44
C VAL A 480 -22.76 -26.71 8.75
N VAL A 481 -21.86 -27.58 8.33
CA VAL A 481 -21.93 -29.02 8.62
C VAL A 481 -21.84 -29.29 10.12
N MET A 482 -20.89 -28.66 10.82
CA MET A 482 -20.77 -28.78 12.29
C MET A 482 -22.01 -28.26 13.01
N ALA A 483 -22.60 -27.15 12.55
CA ALA A 483 -23.83 -26.62 13.12
C ALA A 483 -25.01 -27.59 12.94
N ASP A 484 -25.13 -28.25 11.78
CA ASP A 484 -26.16 -29.26 11.53
C ASP A 484 -25.92 -30.56 12.32
N ILE A 485 -24.66 -30.96 12.55
CA ILE A 485 -24.32 -32.13 13.38
C ILE A 485 -24.62 -31.87 14.86
N VAL A 486 -24.34 -30.66 15.34
CA VAL A 486 -24.50 -30.31 16.77
C VAL A 486 -25.93 -29.85 17.09
N ALA A 487 -26.67 -29.30 16.12
CA ALA A 487 -28.03 -28.79 16.34
C ALA A 487 -29.05 -29.76 16.99
N PRO A 488 -29.05 -31.08 16.74
CA PRO A 488 -30.07 -31.99 17.30
C PRO A 488 -30.02 -32.11 18.82
N GLU A 489 -28.87 -31.83 19.46
CA GLU A 489 -28.71 -31.96 20.91
C GLU A 489 -29.11 -30.69 21.69
N PHE A 490 -29.47 -29.60 21.00
CA PHE A 490 -29.65 -28.27 21.60
C PHE A 490 -31.07 -27.68 21.48
N ASP A 491 -32.09 -28.51 21.29
CA ASP A 491 -33.48 -28.05 21.10
C ASP A 491 -34.01 -27.17 22.26
N ASP A 492 -33.41 -27.23 23.46
CA ASP A 492 -33.82 -26.42 24.63
C ASP A 492 -32.89 -25.23 24.98
N HIS A 493 -31.82 -24.98 24.22
CA HIS A 493 -30.85 -23.92 24.57
C HIS A 493 -30.77 -22.81 23.51
N LYS A 494 -31.23 -21.63 23.92
CA LYS A 494 -31.33 -20.37 23.15
C LYS A 494 -29.99 -19.94 22.57
N MET A 495 -30.02 -19.45 21.31
CA MET A 495 -29.14 -18.52 20.54
C MET A 495 -27.65 -18.29 20.89
N ASP A 496 -27.21 -18.42 22.13
CA ASP A 496 -25.88 -18.03 22.62
C ASP A 496 -24.75 -18.90 22.06
N VAL A 497 -24.99 -20.19 21.82
CA VAL A 497 -24.00 -21.09 21.20
C VAL A 497 -23.78 -20.73 19.74
N VAL A 498 -24.84 -20.38 19.01
CA VAL A 498 -24.76 -19.95 17.60
C VAL A 498 -24.05 -18.61 17.49
N ALA A 499 -24.30 -17.67 18.42
CA ALA A 499 -23.58 -16.41 18.51
C ALA A 499 -22.09 -16.59 18.84
N ALA A 500 -21.75 -17.49 19.77
CA ALA A 500 -20.37 -17.83 20.12
C ALA A 500 -19.63 -18.47 18.93
N MET A 501 -20.28 -19.40 18.21
CA MET A 501 -19.72 -19.99 16.99
C MET A 501 -19.56 -18.96 15.86
N GLY A 502 -20.51 -18.04 15.69
CA GLY A 502 -20.40 -16.92 14.75
C GLY A 502 -19.27 -15.95 15.08
N PHE A 503 -18.99 -15.72 16.37
CA PHE A 503 -17.85 -14.91 16.80
C PHE A 503 -16.51 -15.63 16.55
N ILE A 504 -16.43 -16.93 16.86
CA ILE A 504 -15.26 -17.76 16.51
C ILE A 504 -15.01 -17.76 15.00
N PHE A 505 -16.08 -17.79 14.19
CA PHE A 505 -16.01 -17.70 12.72
C PHE A 505 -15.38 -16.38 12.22
N VAL A 506 -15.74 -15.23 12.80
CA VAL A 506 -15.10 -13.93 12.46
C VAL A 506 -13.61 -13.99 12.75
N MET A 507 -13.24 -14.54 13.90
CA MET A 507 -11.87 -14.57 14.38
C MET A 507 -11.01 -15.52 13.56
N PHE A 508 -11.54 -16.70 13.22
CA PHE A 508 -10.86 -17.68 12.36
C PHE A 508 -10.84 -17.24 10.90
N GLY A 509 -11.93 -16.68 10.37
CA GLY A 509 -12.02 -16.19 8.99
C GLY A 509 -11.05 -15.05 8.72
N VAL A 510 -10.97 -14.07 9.63
CA VAL A 510 -9.96 -13.00 9.61
C VAL A 510 -8.57 -13.63 9.68
N SER A 511 -8.29 -14.49 10.67
CA SER A 511 -6.94 -15.08 10.83
C SER A 511 -6.50 -15.96 9.66
N SER A 512 -7.44 -16.67 9.02
CA SER A 512 -7.18 -17.61 7.92
C SER A 512 -7.05 -16.95 6.55
N LEU A 513 -7.70 -15.79 6.31
CA LEU A 513 -7.42 -14.93 5.16
C LEU A 513 -5.95 -14.44 5.14
N PHE A 514 -5.32 -14.30 6.30
CA PHE A 514 -3.94 -13.80 6.38
C PHE A 514 -2.85 -14.89 6.47
N LEU A 515 -3.20 -16.14 6.78
CA LEU A 515 -2.27 -17.28 6.78
C LEU A 515 -1.55 -17.49 5.43
N PRO A 516 -2.23 -17.43 4.27
CA PRO A 516 -1.59 -17.44 2.95
C PRO A 516 -0.58 -16.31 2.76
N LEU A 517 -0.88 -15.11 3.28
CA LEU A 517 0.01 -13.95 3.21
C LEU A 517 1.30 -14.17 4.02
N THR A 518 1.26 -14.94 5.12
CA THR A 518 2.45 -15.28 5.89
C THR A 518 3.39 -16.30 5.20
N ARG A 519 2.86 -17.13 4.28
CA ARG A 519 3.65 -18.07 3.47
C ARG A 519 4.36 -17.40 2.29
N ILE A 520 3.93 -16.21 1.90
CA ILE A 520 4.66 -15.40 0.92
C ILE A 520 6.00 -14.99 1.56
N ARG A 521 7.09 -15.60 1.06
CA ARG A 521 8.48 -15.38 1.52
C ARG A 521 8.81 -13.87 1.65
N LYS A 522 8.22 -13.03 0.77
CA LYS A 522 8.32 -11.57 0.70
C LYS A 522 7.56 -10.79 1.82
N PHE A 523 6.47 -11.32 2.39
CA PHE A 523 5.73 -10.68 3.51
C PHE A 523 6.40 -10.91 4.88
N ARG A 524 7.04 -12.08 5.02
CA ARG A 524 7.66 -12.59 6.25
C ARG A 524 8.76 -11.68 6.85
N LYS A 525 9.45 -10.87 6.02
CA LYS A 525 10.64 -10.12 6.43
C LYS A 525 10.35 -8.72 7.03
N ASN A 526 9.27 -8.05 6.59
CA ASN A 526 9.02 -6.64 6.94
C ASN A 526 7.77 -6.42 7.80
N TRP A 527 6.76 -7.30 7.72
CA TRP A 527 5.46 -7.06 8.35
C TRP A 527 5.10 -8.08 9.43
N ARG A 528 5.84 -9.19 9.52
CA ARG A 528 5.54 -10.32 10.41
C ARG A 528 5.40 -9.93 11.91
N PRO A 529 6.24 -9.08 12.52
CA PRO A 529 6.12 -8.76 13.96
C PRO A 529 4.85 -7.96 14.28
N ALA A 530 4.62 -6.85 13.57
CA ALA A 530 3.42 -6.02 13.74
C ALA A 530 2.15 -6.80 13.42
N PHE A 531 2.23 -7.70 12.45
CA PHE A 531 1.14 -8.57 12.05
C PHE A 531 0.82 -9.66 13.09
N LEU A 532 1.82 -10.37 13.62
CA LEU A 532 1.63 -11.36 14.68
C LEU A 532 1.07 -10.73 15.95
N LEU A 533 1.49 -9.49 16.25
CA LEU A 533 0.94 -8.72 17.37
C LEU A 533 -0.55 -8.43 17.16
N MET A 534 -0.95 -7.95 15.97
CA MET A 534 -2.35 -7.66 15.64
C MET A 534 -3.24 -8.90 15.70
N VAL A 535 -2.80 -10.02 15.11
CA VAL A 535 -3.54 -11.30 15.15
C VAL A 535 -3.60 -11.85 16.58
N GLY A 536 -2.51 -11.75 17.34
CA GLY A 536 -2.49 -12.13 18.75
C GLY A 536 -3.47 -11.32 19.59
N SER A 537 -3.48 -10.00 19.43
CA SER A 537 -4.40 -9.10 20.14
C SER A 537 -5.87 -9.35 19.78
N LEU A 538 -6.17 -9.55 18.49
CA LEU A 538 -7.52 -9.92 18.08
C LEU A 538 -7.88 -11.27 18.69
N THR A 539 -7.10 -12.32 18.47
CA THR A 539 -7.38 -13.68 18.99
C THR A 539 -7.60 -13.67 20.50
N TRP A 540 -6.79 -12.90 21.24
CA TRP A 540 -6.94 -12.77 22.68
C TRP A 540 -8.22 -12.01 23.07
N PHE A 541 -8.57 -10.94 22.37
CA PHE A 541 -9.85 -10.26 22.55
C PHE A 541 -11.04 -11.22 22.33
N GLY A 542 -10.97 -12.07 21.31
CA GLY A 542 -12.03 -13.05 21.06
C GLY A 542 -12.13 -14.15 22.10
N PHE A 543 -10.99 -14.62 22.60
CA PHE A 543 -10.95 -15.54 23.74
C PHE A 543 -11.50 -14.88 25.01
N TYR A 544 -11.20 -13.61 25.26
CA TYR A 544 -11.71 -12.87 26.42
C TYR A 544 -13.22 -12.69 26.36
N VAL A 545 -13.77 -12.35 25.17
CA VAL A 545 -15.22 -12.25 24.96
C VAL A 545 -15.89 -13.62 25.11
N ALA A 546 -15.34 -14.68 24.51
CA ALA A 546 -15.85 -16.04 24.65
C ALA A 546 -15.80 -16.52 26.12
N TYR A 547 -14.70 -16.22 26.82
CA TYR A 547 -14.54 -16.52 28.24
C TYR A 547 -15.53 -15.76 29.11
N ALA A 548 -15.73 -14.46 28.86
CA ALA A 548 -16.71 -13.63 29.56
C ALA A 548 -18.16 -14.09 29.32
N ILE A 549 -18.47 -14.60 28.13
CA ILE A 549 -19.77 -15.21 27.81
C ILE A 549 -19.90 -16.58 28.50
N TYR A 550 -18.87 -17.42 28.46
CA TYR A 550 -18.90 -18.78 29.00
C TYR A 550 -18.96 -18.81 30.55
N PHE A 551 -18.22 -17.95 31.23
CA PHE A 551 -18.18 -17.85 32.69
C PHE A 551 -19.30 -16.98 33.29
N ARG A 552 -20.19 -16.42 32.47
CA ARG A 552 -21.43 -15.81 32.94
C ARG A 552 -22.52 -16.82 33.31
N ARG A 553 -22.25 -18.13 33.22
CA ARG A 553 -23.15 -19.19 33.68
C ARG A 553 -23.14 -19.33 35.20
N ALA A 554 -24.29 -19.12 35.82
CA ALA A 554 -24.51 -19.23 37.28
C ALA A 554 -24.59 -20.67 37.83
N SER A 555 -24.25 -21.71 37.06
CA SER A 555 -24.56 -23.10 37.42
C SER A 555 -23.43 -23.88 38.10
N TRP A 556 -22.41 -23.21 38.65
CA TRP A 556 -21.45 -23.84 39.56
C TRP A 556 -21.79 -23.38 40.98
N SER A 557 -22.68 -24.12 41.64
CA SER A 557 -22.97 -23.93 43.05
C SER A 557 -21.73 -24.24 43.88
N PHE A 558 -20.99 -23.21 44.28
CA PHE A 558 -20.25 -23.31 45.54
C PHE A 558 -21.31 -23.47 46.63
N GLN A 559 -21.22 -24.57 47.38
CA GLN A 559 -22.04 -24.76 48.57
C GLN A 559 -21.90 -23.52 49.47
N THR A 560 -23.05 -22.98 49.83
CA THR A 560 -23.29 -21.86 50.71
C THR A 560 -22.47 -21.99 52.01
N LEU A 561 -21.47 -21.13 52.17
CA LEU A 561 -21.03 -20.66 53.48
C LEU A 561 -21.79 -19.36 53.72
N ASP A 562 -22.81 -19.44 54.58
CA ASP A 562 -23.57 -18.29 55.08
C ASP A 562 -22.61 -17.34 55.81
N PHE A 563 -22.43 -16.15 55.25
CA PHE A 563 -21.95 -14.99 55.98
C PHE A 563 -22.80 -13.79 55.59
N ASP A 564 -23.68 -13.38 56.51
CA ASP A 564 -24.36 -12.10 56.50
C ASP A 564 -23.34 -10.95 56.59
N PHE A 565 -23.18 -10.17 55.53
CA PHE A 565 -22.53 -8.85 55.61
C PHE A 565 -23.31 -7.78 54.83
N PRO A 566 -23.43 -6.55 55.37
CA PRO A 566 -24.30 -5.53 54.80
C PRO A 566 -23.51 -4.48 54.02
N TYR A 567 -23.13 -4.72 52.75
CA TYR A 567 -22.69 -3.62 51.87
C TYR A 567 -22.99 -3.92 50.39
N ALA A 568 -24.16 -3.45 49.92
CA ALA A 568 -24.61 -3.57 48.52
C ALA A 568 -24.09 -2.45 47.59
N SER A 569 -23.32 -1.48 48.09
CA SER A 569 -22.96 -0.26 47.33
C SER A 569 -21.63 -0.32 46.56
N VAL A 570 -20.80 -1.37 46.73
CA VAL A 570 -19.47 -1.44 46.08
C VAL A 570 -19.53 -2.18 44.73
N MET A 571 -20.44 -3.14 44.55
CA MET A 571 -20.60 -3.85 43.26
C MET A 571 -21.33 -3.03 42.20
N GLN A 572 -22.19 -2.09 42.59
CA GLN A 572 -22.95 -1.25 41.65
C GLN A 572 -22.05 -0.27 40.88
N THR A 573 -20.93 0.15 41.47
CA THR A 573 -19.96 1.09 40.87
C THR A 573 -19.03 0.41 39.87
N ALA A 574 -18.85 -0.91 39.95
CA ALA A 574 -17.98 -1.67 39.03
C ALA A 574 -18.65 -2.00 37.69
N THR A 575 -19.99 -2.17 37.66
CA THR A 575 -20.75 -2.53 36.45
C THR A 575 -21.16 -1.34 35.57
N LEU A 576 -21.19 -0.12 36.09
CA LEU A 576 -21.58 1.09 35.33
C LEU A 576 -20.40 1.79 34.61
N ASN A 577 -19.16 1.35 34.84
CA ASN A 577 -17.95 1.97 34.29
C ASN A 577 -17.17 1.05 33.33
N CYS A 578 -17.85 0.25 32.51
CA CYS A 578 -17.18 -0.60 31.51
C CYS A 578 -16.80 0.13 30.20
N GLY A 579 -17.23 1.38 30.00
CA GLY A 579 -16.81 2.21 28.87
C GLY A 579 -15.33 2.65 28.93
N PRO A 580 -14.82 3.16 30.05
CA PRO A 580 -13.44 3.62 30.19
C PRO A 580 -12.34 2.56 29.97
N PRO A 581 -12.46 1.30 30.43
CA PRO A 581 -11.43 0.28 30.19
C PRO A 581 -11.35 -0.19 28.73
N LEU A 582 -12.49 -0.28 28.03
CA LEU A 582 -12.55 -0.62 26.60
C LEU A 582 -11.99 0.52 25.74
N LEU A 583 -12.35 1.76 26.06
CA LEU A 583 -11.78 2.96 25.44
C LEU A 583 -10.27 3.05 25.73
N ALA A 584 -9.83 2.73 26.95
CA ALA A 584 -8.43 2.68 27.31
C ALA A 584 -7.68 1.61 26.53
N CYS A 585 -8.19 0.38 26.39
CA CYS A 585 -7.56 -0.67 25.57
C CYS A 585 -7.52 -0.32 24.07
N TYR A 586 -8.55 0.35 23.55
CA TYR A 586 -8.60 0.82 22.17
C TYR A 586 -7.62 1.97 21.92
N ILE A 587 -7.55 2.94 22.84
CA ILE A 587 -6.57 4.03 22.85
C ILE A 587 -5.15 3.45 22.99
N TRP A 588 -4.94 2.46 23.86
CA TRP A 588 -3.63 1.83 24.06
C TRP A 588 -3.16 1.09 22.79
N SER A 589 -4.05 0.36 22.13
CA SER A 589 -3.77 -0.32 20.86
C SER A 589 -3.51 0.66 19.72
N PHE A 590 -4.25 1.77 19.67
CA PHE A 590 -4.06 2.84 18.70
C PHE A 590 -2.75 3.61 18.94
N LEU A 591 -2.41 3.95 20.19
CA LEU A 591 -1.18 4.63 20.57
C LEU A 591 0.07 3.77 20.34
N LEU A 592 -0.02 2.45 20.52
CA LEU A 592 1.07 1.54 20.15
C LEU A 592 1.24 1.40 18.65
N ALA A 593 0.15 1.25 17.90
CA ALA A 593 0.21 1.25 16.45
C ALA A 593 0.75 2.58 15.89
N TRP A 594 0.39 3.69 16.54
CA TRP A 594 0.91 5.03 16.24
C TRP A 594 2.39 5.19 16.62
N GLY A 595 2.80 4.71 17.79
CA GLY A 595 4.20 4.75 18.26
C GLY A 595 5.14 3.92 17.37
N VAL A 596 4.73 2.71 16.99
CA VAL A 596 5.46 1.86 16.03
C VAL A 596 5.53 2.52 14.64
N ARG A 597 4.48 3.23 14.22
CA ARG A 597 4.47 3.99 12.98
C ARG A 597 5.35 5.24 13.04
N MET A 598 5.45 5.91 14.18
CA MET A 598 6.28 7.10 14.38
C MET A 598 7.78 6.76 14.46
N GLN A 599 8.15 5.61 15.03
CA GLN A 599 9.52 5.05 14.94
C GLN A 599 9.99 4.83 13.49
N ILE A 600 9.06 4.67 12.55
CA ILE A 600 9.37 4.50 11.12
C ILE A 600 9.52 5.85 10.39
N VAL A 601 9.01 6.95 10.98
CA VAL A 601 8.87 8.25 10.30
C VAL A 601 9.88 9.30 10.78
N HIS A 602 10.24 9.33 12.08
CA HIS A 602 11.20 10.31 12.60
C HIS A 602 12.62 9.73 12.71
N LYS A 603 13.60 10.41 12.11
CA LYS A 603 15.02 10.02 12.09
C LYS A 603 15.83 10.54 13.30
N ASP A 604 15.22 11.34 14.18
CA ASP A 604 15.89 11.87 15.37
C ASP A 604 15.63 10.96 16.58
N PRO A 605 16.67 10.28 17.10
CA PRO A 605 16.53 9.40 18.25
C PRO A 605 16.11 10.14 19.53
N SER A 606 16.43 11.42 19.68
CA SER A 606 16.12 12.19 20.90
C SER A 606 14.62 12.48 21.08
N VAL A 607 13.91 12.75 19.97
CA VAL A 607 12.45 12.93 19.98
C VAL A 607 11.74 11.61 20.29
N THR A 608 12.29 10.51 19.77
CA THR A 608 11.79 9.16 20.05
C THR A 608 11.99 8.78 21.51
N GLU A 609 13.15 9.13 22.08
CA GLU A 609 13.49 8.87 23.49
C GLU A 609 12.62 9.69 24.45
N HIS A 610 12.42 10.99 24.18
CA HIS A 610 11.54 11.84 24.99
C HIS A 610 10.07 11.38 24.96
N MET A 611 9.58 10.93 23.81
CA MET A 611 8.23 10.37 23.69
C MET A 611 8.09 9.02 24.40
N MET A 612 9.10 8.16 24.28
CA MET A 612 9.12 6.87 25.00
C MET A 612 9.19 7.09 26.50
N GLN A 613 9.93 8.09 26.98
CA GLN A 613 9.94 8.47 28.38
C GLN A 613 8.57 8.99 28.84
N GLY A 614 7.84 9.73 27.99
CA GLY A 614 6.45 10.12 28.24
C GLY A 614 5.50 8.91 28.38
N VAL A 615 5.66 7.89 27.53
CA VAL A 615 4.88 6.63 27.59
C VAL A 615 5.25 5.80 28.82
N VAL A 616 6.54 5.75 29.18
CA VAL A 616 7.04 5.07 30.39
C VAL A 616 6.52 5.74 31.66
N ASN A 617 6.56 7.08 31.71
CA ASN A 617 6.02 7.86 32.83
C ASN A 617 4.50 7.69 32.94
N PHE A 618 3.78 7.70 31.81
CA PHE A 618 2.35 7.45 31.79
C PHE A 618 2.00 6.02 32.23
N ARG A 619 2.80 5.02 31.86
CA ARG A 619 2.69 3.63 32.33
C ARG A 619 2.95 3.53 33.83
N ALA A 620 3.97 4.20 34.35
CA ALA A 620 4.30 4.22 35.77
C ALA A 620 3.15 4.84 36.59
N ASN A 621 2.60 5.96 36.14
CA ASN A 621 1.46 6.63 36.79
C ASN A 621 0.18 5.78 36.73
N SER A 622 -0.03 5.05 35.63
CA SER A 622 -1.18 4.13 35.48
C SER A 622 -1.04 2.90 36.37
N LEU A 623 0.17 2.35 36.53
CA LEU A 623 0.47 1.25 37.44
C LEU A 623 0.33 1.67 38.90
N GLN A 624 0.78 2.88 39.25
CA GLN A 624 0.63 3.43 40.60
C GLN A 624 -0.85 3.68 40.96
N ALA A 625 -1.66 4.12 39.99
CA ALA A 625 -3.12 4.22 40.15
C ALA A 625 -3.79 2.83 40.30
N LEU A 626 -3.26 1.80 39.62
CA LEU A 626 -3.73 0.42 39.74
C LEU A 626 -3.34 -0.20 41.10
N GLU A 627 -2.11 0.05 41.57
CA GLU A 627 -1.61 -0.38 42.88
C GLU A 627 -2.39 0.29 44.02
N GLY A 628 -2.74 1.57 43.87
CA GLY A 628 -3.65 2.27 44.79
C GLY A 628 -5.03 1.61 44.87
N GLY A 629 -5.55 1.10 43.74
CA GLY A 629 -6.79 0.31 43.69
C GLY A 629 -6.64 -1.11 44.24
N LEU A 630 -5.48 -1.74 44.07
CA LEU A 630 -5.16 -3.09 44.54
C LEU A 630 -4.93 -3.15 46.07
N HIS A 631 -4.38 -2.10 46.67
CA HIS A 631 -4.29 -1.99 48.14
C HIS A 631 -5.67 -1.92 48.81
N SER A 632 -6.70 -1.43 48.11
CA SER A 632 -8.10 -1.51 48.58
C SER A 632 -8.71 -2.92 48.48
N MET A 633 -8.05 -3.86 47.77
CA MET A 633 -8.53 -5.25 47.60
C MET A 633 -7.78 -6.28 48.47
N HIS A 634 -6.73 -5.89 49.20
CA HIS A 634 -5.90 -6.81 49.98
C HIS A 634 -6.49 -7.18 51.35
N ALA A 635 -7.77 -7.56 51.36
CA ALA A 635 -8.43 -8.22 52.50
C ALA A 635 -8.97 -9.62 52.14
N ILE A 636 -8.54 -10.22 51.02
CA ILE A 636 -8.97 -11.57 50.63
C ILE A 636 -7.76 -12.44 50.29
N ASN A 637 -7.61 -13.53 51.04
CA ASN A 637 -6.45 -14.41 51.09
C ASN A 637 -6.51 -15.45 49.95
N CYS A 638 -5.54 -15.45 49.02
CA CYS A 638 -5.47 -16.40 47.90
C CYS A 638 -4.06 -17.03 47.79
N GLY A 639 -3.74 -17.96 48.70
CA GLY A 639 -2.47 -18.72 48.69
C GLY A 639 -2.33 -19.75 47.56
N ALA A 640 -3.39 -20.08 46.81
CA ALA A 640 -3.36 -21.16 45.81
C ALA A 640 -2.82 -20.74 44.43
N LEU A 641 -2.88 -19.43 44.09
CA LEU A 641 -2.48 -18.96 42.76
C LEU A 641 -0.95 -18.90 42.59
N PHE A 642 -0.22 -18.68 43.69
CA PHE A 642 1.24 -18.54 43.68
C PHE A 642 1.95 -19.89 43.46
N GLN A 643 1.38 -21.00 43.95
CA GLN A 643 1.94 -22.34 43.75
C GLN A 643 1.75 -22.90 42.33
N ALA A 644 0.73 -22.45 41.60
CA ALA A 644 0.53 -22.83 40.19
C ALA A 644 1.52 -22.11 39.26
N PHE A 645 1.92 -20.89 39.61
CA PHE A 645 2.85 -20.07 38.82
C PHE A 645 4.31 -20.55 38.95
N GLU A 646 4.72 -21.01 40.14
CA GLU A 646 6.05 -21.61 40.36
C GLU A 646 6.27 -22.91 39.57
N ARG A 647 5.24 -23.76 39.46
CA ARG A 647 5.33 -25.03 38.71
C ARG A 647 5.38 -24.83 37.20
N PHE A 648 4.80 -23.75 36.69
CA PHE A 648 4.81 -23.43 35.26
C PHE A 648 6.17 -22.86 34.80
N LEU A 649 6.83 -22.07 35.64
CA LEU A 649 8.17 -21.52 35.36
C LEU A 649 9.28 -22.58 35.43
N LEU A 650 9.12 -23.62 36.25
CA LEU A 650 10.07 -24.74 36.33
C LEU A 650 10.04 -25.67 35.10
N LEU A 651 8.97 -25.66 34.31
CA LEU A 651 8.81 -26.47 33.10
C LEU A 651 9.40 -25.82 31.83
N GLN A 652 9.70 -24.52 31.85
CA GLN A 652 10.31 -23.82 30.71
C GLN A 652 11.84 -23.91 30.66
N THR A 653 12.50 -24.34 31.73
CA THR A 653 13.98 -24.40 31.81
C THR A 653 14.60 -25.72 31.33
N LEU A 654 13.81 -26.69 30.87
CA LEU A 654 14.29 -27.99 30.38
C LEU A 654 13.71 -28.33 29.00
N HIS A 655 14.20 -27.68 27.95
CA HIS A 655 14.42 -28.35 26.65
C HIS A 655 15.25 -27.46 25.69
N LYS A 656 16.57 -27.56 25.81
CA LYS A 656 17.48 -27.39 24.68
C LYS A 656 17.75 -28.79 24.14
N HIS A 657 17.28 -29.10 22.93
CA HIS A 657 18.02 -29.79 21.87
C HIS A 657 17.09 -30.12 20.69
N HIS A 658 17.65 -29.94 19.50
CA HIS A 658 17.05 -30.08 18.17
C HIS A 658 16.81 -31.54 17.73
N TYR A 659 16.00 -31.70 16.66
CA TYR A 659 15.91 -32.84 15.73
C TYR A 659 15.18 -34.13 16.20
N VAL A 660 13.83 -34.17 16.18
CA VAL A 660 13.05 -35.44 16.00
C VAL A 660 11.69 -35.26 15.28
N MET A 661 11.10 -34.06 15.21
CA MET A 661 9.69 -33.87 14.82
C MET A 661 9.33 -34.04 13.32
N THR A 662 10.25 -34.51 12.47
CA THR A 662 9.98 -34.74 11.03
C THR A 662 9.66 -36.21 10.71
N VAL A 663 9.97 -37.16 11.60
CA VAL A 663 9.74 -38.60 11.34
C VAL A 663 8.38 -39.10 11.87
N LEU A 664 7.81 -38.44 12.88
CA LEU A 664 6.53 -38.84 13.47
C LEU A 664 5.29 -38.47 12.65
N LEU A 665 5.39 -37.54 11.70
CA LEU A 665 4.26 -37.16 10.84
C LEU A 665 4.07 -38.08 9.63
N PHE A 666 5.02 -38.96 9.32
CA PHE A 666 4.92 -39.86 8.16
C PHE A 666 4.31 -41.24 8.49
N GLN A 667 4.20 -41.62 9.76
CA GLN A 667 3.57 -42.89 10.17
C GLN A 667 2.11 -42.80 10.62
N LEU A 668 1.55 -41.59 10.77
CA LEU A 668 0.13 -41.40 11.12
C LEU A 668 -0.81 -41.29 9.92
N VAL A 669 -0.29 -41.40 8.69
CA VAL A 669 -1.08 -41.43 7.44
C VAL A 669 -1.15 -42.85 6.85
N GLN A 670 -0.68 -43.87 7.57
CA GLN A 670 -0.74 -45.27 7.15
C GLN A 670 -1.36 -46.23 8.19
N CYS A 671 -2.16 -45.72 9.14
CA CYS A 671 -3.10 -46.52 9.92
C CYS A 671 -4.53 -46.08 9.64
#